data_AF-H6T603-F1
#
_entry.id   AF-H6T603-F1
#
_cell.length_a   1.000
_cell.length_b   1.000
_cell.length_c   1.000
_cell.angle_alpha   90.00
_cell.angle_beta   90.00
_cell.angle_gamma   90.00
#
_symmetry.space_group_name_H-M   'P 1'
#
loop_
_entity.id
_entity.type
_entity.pdbx_description
1 polymer ?
#
loop_
_entity_poly.entity_id
_entity_poly.type
_entity_poly.pdbx_seq_one_letter_code
_entity_poly.pdbx_strand_id
1 'polypeptide(L)'
;MDLTQSWDLIPLNGFLYRIFLVDSQTIDEIIEKRSFKPRKDCDNFFLVEPIDWEATHKPSDRNWRMQLQGWFFLNPIMNGFDSYPDKDRLVQFFLDLALSWWDKYKNDADDIVTSRMPSSYAWYDMSVGSRALCLAFFQNRIKVYGLDISEQNKKVIHEMAQKHIRHLSNKAVFSLNNHGIFQAHGLMALAHVFESKASIKEYATELVKRLLDNQFDENGIHLEHSPHYHFYALSAFRALLRSELYKESQDFNQKIQKAEDKCKWLIDPLKRPICVGDSILTTQNRVMFPTSDSQDFLISDFCESGYSVVRSPWSTSPELASMIFFAGAYHSKSHKHRDCLTFDWFEQGRRIIADSGKYGYKSDKYRNYFLSNKAHNSVEIEGFDILKIKPYGSAVSNPKKIADDIYQLNGTLDYPAIKHNRTLTYRPLSWVIVEDILDFARERHATQWFHLENDFNLVSSAENQLCFQRANEELHIHCLDEDLNLLLHYGDEVSMQGFLSQKDFMFDSAYAIGFKGKFKQKRILTILARSMADLDNAKEFLGVKQPDVSLPNSPLTPQIIKGERHLALSEMNELKRNHLDNKGTFQVVSDNVTFTFFGNFFQDKKKKIVFFFPGATNRSKSKFDMQRFSWSSELNDVETVFFADPTYKPNNDLSIGWFQHTYKDFGIDALEKLIRHITALKGYAQDEMVFFGSSAGGFVSLKLAERFDKSDAICINPQIYLPKYSRDFYQHLLSVCYPGLSEQEVLERFGDRIAVTKDLSQNTGRIIIFQNQYDENHMKNHIGYYLKNHNLINCRLSFENYSPENVENGLSVVIYQDEKLGHSPPSKEITLQWIQDLL
;
A
#
# COMPACT_ATOMS: atom_id res chain seq x y z
N MET A 1 -20.92 -46.87 -36.01
CA MET A 1 -20.29 -45.70 -36.67
C MET A 1 -21.42 -44.79 -37.04
N ASP A 2 -21.65 -43.76 -36.23
CA ASP A 2 -22.49 -42.63 -36.58
C ASP A 2 -21.53 -41.50 -36.93
N LEU A 3 -21.63 -40.99 -38.16
CA LEU A 3 -20.70 -40.03 -38.75
C LEU A 3 -21.18 -38.61 -38.42
N THR A 4 -20.21 -37.76 -38.08
CA THR A 4 -20.26 -36.29 -37.97
C THR A 4 -20.96 -35.68 -36.74
N GLN A 5 -20.41 -35.90 -35.54
CA GLN A 5 -20.40 -34.83 -34.55
C GLN A 5 -19.09 -34.05 -34.77
N SER A 6 -19.17 -32.79 -35.24
CA SER A 6 -18.00 -31.91 -35.17
C SER A 6 -17.69 -31.71 -33.69
N TRP A 7 -16.48 -32.09 -33.27
CA TRP A 7 -16.02 -31.70 -31.95
C TRP A 7 -15.65 -30.23 -32.05
N ASP A 8 -16.53 -29.38 -31.55
CA ASP A 8 -16.21 -27.95 -31.51
C ASP A 8 -15.02 -27.76 -30.57
N LEU A 9 -14.06 -26.94 -31.02
CA LEU A 9 -12.89 -26.60 -30.22
C LEU A 9 -13.37 -25.76 -29.02
N ILE A 10 -13.24 -26.31 -27.81
CA ILE A 10 -13.58 -25.54 -26.61
C ILE A 10 -12.49 -24.48 -26.42
N PRO A 11 -12.82 -23.18 -26.32
CA PRO A 11 -11.83 -22.12 -26.14
C PRO A 11 -10.94 -22.38 -24.92
N LEU A 12 -9.65 -22.09 -25.03
CA LEU A 12 -8.68 -22.30 -23.93
C LEU A 12 -9.15 -21.64 -22.62
N ASN A 13 -9.72 -20.43 -22.69
CA ASN A 13 -10.26 -19.69 -21.55
C ASN A 13 -11.48 -20.32 -20.87
N GLY A 14 -12.07 -21.35 -21.48
CA GLY A 14 -13.07 -22.22 -20.90
C GLY A 14 -12.51 -23.36 -20.05
N PHE A 15 -11.22 -23.39 -19.71
CA PHE A 15 -10.62 -24.44 -18.87
C PHE A 15 -10.06 -23.94 -17.52
N LEU A 16 -10.45 -22.73 -17.08
CA LEU A 16 -9.96 -22.11 -15.82
C LEU A 16 -8.42 -22.17 -15.67
N TYR A 17 -7.71 -22.15 -16.79
CA TYR A 17 -6.26 -22.26 -16.84
C TYR A 17 -5.60 -21.03 -16.22
N ARG A 18 -4.36 -21.20 -15.72
CA ARG A 18 -3.55 -20.05 -15.28
C ARG A 18 -2.69 -19.53 -16.42
N ILE A 19 -2.82 -18.23 -16.73
CA ILE A 19 -1.83 -17.51 -17.53
C ILE A 19 -0.56 -17.40 -16.67
N PHE A 20 0.43 -18.24 -16.96
CA PHE A 20 1.70 -18.24 -16.23
C PHE A 20 2.55 -17.05 -16.67
N LEU A 21 3.05 -16.28 -15.69
CA LEU A 21 4.00 -15.18 -15.86
C LEU A 21 5.26 -15.42 -14.99
N VAL A 22 5.60 -16.68 -14.73
CA VAL A 22 6.74 -17.06 -13.89
C VAL A 22 7.83 -17.64 -14.79
N ASP A 23 8.83 -16.80 -15.06
CA ASP A 23 10.04 -17.02 -15.86
C ASP A 23 9.81 -17.25 -17.37
N SER A 24 10.78 -16.80 -18.17
CA SER A 24 10.82 -16.86 -19.63
C SER A 24 11.03 -18.28 -20.18
N GLN A 25 10.61 -19.32 -19.45
CA GLN A 25 10.83 -20.71 -19.86
C GLN A 25 9.97 -21.02 -21.08
N THR A 26 10.60 -21.55 -22.12
CA THR A 26 9.88 -22.00 -23.30
C THR A 26 9.19 -23.34 -23.04
N ILE A 27 8.18 -23.69 -23.85
CA ILE A 27 7.53 -25.00 -23.81
C ILE A 27 8.57 -26.13 -23.95
N ASP A 28 9.56 -25.95 -24.82
CA ASP A 28 10.65 -26.91 -25.02
C ASP A 28 11.44 -27.15 -23.73
N GLU A 29 11.82 -26.08 -23.02
CA GLU A 29 12.55 -26.20 -21.75
C GLU A 29 11.74 -26.93 -20.68
N ILE A 30 10.44 -26.67 -20.60
CA ILE A 30 9.54 -27.32 -19.63
C ILE A 30 9.47 -28.82 -19.90
N ILE A 31 9.35 -29.21 -21.18
CA ILE A 31 9.27 -30.62 -21.58
C ILE A 31 10.61 -31.33 -21.36
N GLU A 32 11.71 -30.72 -21.81
CA GLU A 32 13.05 -31.31 -21.73
C GLU A 32 13.56 -31.46 -20.30
N LYS A 33 13.36 -30.42 -19.47
CA LYS A 33 13.80 -30.44 -18.06
C LYS A 33 12.76 -31.10 -17.16
N ARG A 34 11.55 -31.37 -17.66
CA ARG A 34 10.39 -31.79 -16.85
C ARG A 34 10.16 -30.89 -15.63
N SER A 35 10.32 -29.58 -15.81
CA SER A 35 10.33 -28.62 -14.69
C SER A 35 8.92 -28.14 -14.31
N PHE A 36 8.65 -28.12 -13.01
CA PHE A 36 7.45 -27.56 -12.40
C PHE A 36 7.82 -26.48 -11.39
N LYS A 37 7.36 -25.25 -11.65
CA LYS A 37 7.57 -24.09 -10.78
C LYS A 37 6.26 -23.31 -10.60
N PRO A 38 5.41 -23.66 -9.61
CA PRO A 38 4.07 -23.09 -9.49
C PRO A 38 4.04 -21.61 -9.05
N ARG A 39 5.12 -21.10 -8.46
CA ARG A 39 5.22 -19.73 -7.93
C ARG A 39 6.66 -19.20 -8.03
N LYS A 40 6.83 -17.87 -8.10
CA LYS A 40 8.15 -17.21 -8.22
C LYS A 40 9.08 -17.49 -7.04
N ASP A 41 8.51 -17.64 -5.85
CA ASP A 41 9.20 -17.85 -4.58
C ASP A 41 9.61 -19.30 -4.32
N CYS A 42 9.38 -20.21 -5.28
CA CYS A 42 9.68 -21.64 -5.13
C CYS A 42 10.83 -22.06 -6.04
N ASP A 43 11.64 -23.01 -5.59
CA ASP A 43 12.61 -23.70 -6.45
C ASP A 43 11.92 -24.57 -7.50
N ASN A 44 12.65 -24.87 -8.58
CA ASN A 44 12.19 -25.83 -9.60
C ASN A 44 12.05 -27.23 -8.99
N PHE A 45 10.93 -27.88 -9.25
CA PHE A 45 10.70 -29.29 -8.96
C PHE A 45 10.69 -30.07 -10.27
N PHE A 46 11.44 -31.17 -10.35
CA PHE A 46 11.60 -31.92 -11.59
C PHE A 46 10.77 -33.21 -11.55
N LEU A 47 9.91 -33.40 -12.55
CA LEU A 47 8.98 -34.52 -12.68
C LEU A 47 9.68 -35.74 -13.31
N VAL A 48 10.71 -36.26 -12.61
CA VAL A 48 11.53 -37.40 -13.05
C VAL A 48 11.14 -38.65 -12.26
N GLU A 49 11.06 -39.80 -12.93
CA GLU A 49 10.67 -41.07 -12.30
C GLU A 49 11.74 -41.62 -11.34
N PRO A 50 11.36 -42.20 -10.17
CA PRO A 50 10.00 -42.23 -9.63
C PRO A 50 9.55 -40.85 -9.11
N ILE A 51 8.40 -40.36 -9.58
CA ILE A 51 7.90 -39.02 -9.22
C ILE A 51 7.34 -39.03 -7.78
N ASP A 52 7.86 -38.13 -6.92
CA ASP A 52 7.27 -37.88 -5.60
C ASP A 52 5.98 -37.03 -5.72
N TRP A 53 4.89 -37.69 -6.11
CA TRP A 53 3.56 -37.09 -6.21
C TRP A 53 3.01 -36.54 -4.89
N GLU A 54 3.55 -36.96 -3.75
CA GLU A 54 3.12 -36.43 -2.44
C GLU A 54 3.92 -35.21 -2.01
N ALA A 55 5.05 -34.94 -2.67
CA ALA A 55 6.01 -33.90 -2.31
C ALA A 55 6.33 -33.90 -0.81
N THR A 56 6.82 -35.06 -0.38
CA THR A 56 7.25 -35.35 1.00
C THR A 56 8.25 -34.34 1.54
N HIS A 57 9.02 -33.68 0.67
CA HIS A 57 9.98 -32.62 1.00
C HIS A 57 9.32 -31.25 1.34
N LYS A 58 8.02 -31.04 1.07
CA LYS A 58 7.28 -29.79 1.36
C LYS A 58 5.96 -30.05 2.10
N PRO A 59 5.96 -30.74 3.26
CA PRO A 59 4.73 -31.22 3.88
C PRO A 59 3.79 -30.10 4.35
N SER A 60 4.32 -28.90 4.66
CA SER A 60 3.57 -27.74 5.14
C SER A 60 3.01 -26.84 4.04
N ASP A 61 3.47 -26.96 2.79
CA ASP A 61 3.04 -26.09 1.69
C ASP A 61 1.82 -26.66 0.97
N ARG A 62 0.65 -26.49 1.59
CA ARG A 62 -0.64 -26.97 1.06
C ARG A 62 -0.91 -26.54 -0.37
N ASN A 63 -0.55 -25.30 -0.72
CA ASN A 63 -0.90 -24.71 -2.01
C ASN A 63 -0.01 -25.28 -3.10
N TRP A 64 1.29 -25.45 -2.81
CA TRP A 64 2.21 -26.12 -3.71
C TRP A 64 1.80 -27.57 -3.95
N ARG A 65 1.48 -28.34 -2.89
CA ARG A 65 1.07 -29.75 -3.00
C ARG A 65 -0.23 -29.92 -3.77
N MET A 66 -1.22 -29.05 -3.54
CA MET A 66 -2.45 -29.00 -4.32
C MET A 66 -2.16 -28.71 -5.80
N GLN A 67 -1.26 -27.77 -6.12
CA GLN A 67 -0.94 -27.45 -7.52
C GLN A 67 -0.22 -28.60 -8.25
N LEU A 68 0.68 -29.33 -7.57
CA LEU A 68 1.27 -30.54 -8.13
C LEU A 68 0.18 -31.57 -8.45
N GLN A 69 -0.66 -31.88 -7.47
CA GLN A 69 -1.72 -32.88 -7.61
C GLN A 69 -2.83 -32.45 -8.57
N GLY A 70 -3.08 -31.15 -8.72
CA GLY A 70 -4.01 -30.58 -9.70
C GLY A 70 -3.45 -30.45 -11.11
N TRP A 71 -2.22 -30.93 -11.35
CA TRP A 71 -1.50 -30.87 -12.63
C TRP A 71 -1.27 -29.47 -13.19
N PHE A 72 -1.01 -28.50 -12.31
CA PHE A 72 -0.77 -27.11 -12.74
C PHE A 72 0.49 -26.95 -13.59
N PHE A 73 1.40 -27.93 -13.59
CA PHE A 73 2.53 -28.02 -14.53
C PHE A 73 2.11 -28.12 -16.00
N LEU A 74 0.86 -28.52 -16.29
CA LEU A 74 0.32 -28.55 -17.66
C LEU A 74 -0.18 -27.18 -18.13
N ASN A 75 -0.39 -26.19 -17.23
CA ASN A 75 -0.92 -24.89 -17.63
C ASN A 75 -0.07 -24.18 -18.72
N PRO A 76 1.27 -24.10 -18.62
CA PRO A 76 2.09 -23.52 -19.69
C PRO A 76 1.94 -24.27 -21.02
N ILE A 77 1.80 -25.60 -20.98
CA ILE A 77 1.59 -26.45 -22.16
C ILE A 77 0.23 -26.15 -22.78
N MET A 78 -0.83 -26.08 -21.97
CA MET A 78 -2.18 -25.73 -22.41
C MET A 78 -2.20 -24.33 -23.05
N ASN A 79 -1.47 -23.36 -22.50
CA ASN A 79 -1.44 -21.97 -22.97
C ASN A 79 -0.92 -21.82 -24.40
N GLY A 80 0.08 -22.62 -24.77
CA GLY A 80 0.67 -22.57 -26.11
C GLY A 80 0.22 -23.69 -27.04
N PHE A 81 -0.61 -24.64 -26.57
CA PHE A 81 -0.92 -25.87 -27.31
C PHE A 81 -1.37 -25.62 -28.75
N ASP A 82 -2.39 -24.76 -28.90
CA ASP A 82 -3.04 -24.54 -30.19
C ASP A 82 -2.06 -23.92 -31.21
N SER A 83 -1.14 -23.06 -30.74
CA SER A 83 -0.09 -22.40 -31.53
C SER A 83 1.20 -23.22 -31.71
N TYR A 84 1.43 -24.24 -30.89
CA TYR A 84 2.68 -25.00 -30.90
C TYR A 84 2.70 -25.96 -32.12
N PRO A 85 3.80 -26.01 -32.90
CA PRO A 85 3.86 -26.83 -34.11
C PRO A 85 3.72 -28.33 -33.87
N ASP A 86 4.44 -28.86 -32.87
CA ASP A 86 4.52 -30.30 -32.58
C ASP A 86 3.56 -30.69 -31.45
N LYS A 87 2.28 -30.85 -31.81
CA LYS A 87 1.21 -31.17 -30.85
C LYS A 87 1.33 -32.58 -30.29
N ASP A 88 1.87 -33.53 -31.07
CA ASP A 88 2.12 -34.90 -30.62
C ASP A 88 3.10 -34.93 -29.45
N ARG A 89 4.18 -34.12 -29.51
CA ARG A 89 5.11 -33.97 -28.38
C ARG A 89 4.42 -33.46 -27.11
N LEU A 90 3.48 -32.52 -27.23
CA LEU A 90 2.72 -32.03 -26.08
C LEU A 90 1.79 -33.08 -25.48
N VAL A 91 1.11 -33.85 -26.34
CA VAL A 91 0.26 -34.97 -25.92
C VAL A 91 1.09 -36.07 -25.26
N GLN A 92 2.27 -36.39 -25.80
CA GLN A 92 3.16 -37.39 -25.22
C GLN A 92 3.64 -36.96 -23.82
N PHE A 93 4.03 -35.70 -23.65
CA PHE A 93 4.41 -35.17 -22.32
C PHE A 93 3.26 -35.28 -21.31
N PHE A 94 2.03 -34.97 -21.73
CA PHE A 94 0.84 -35.18 -20.91
C PHE A 94 0.62 -36.65 -20.55
N LEU A 95 0.68 -37.55 -21.54
CA LEU A 95 0.47 -38.98 -21.36
C LEU A 95 1.47 -39.56 -20.35
N ASP A 96 2.76 -39.24 -20.49
CA ASP A 96 3.82 -39.73 -19.60
C ASP A 96 3.48 -39.44 -18.13
N LEU A 97 3.10 -38.21 -17.82
CA LEU A 97 2.82 -37.75 -16.46
C LEU A 97 1.47 -38.26 -15.95
N ALA A 98 0.44 -38.26 -16.81
CA ALA A 98 -0.89 -38.73 -16.44
C ALA A 98 -0.90 -40.23 -16.15
N LEU A 99 -0.18 -41.03 -16.95
CA LEU A 99 -0.06 -42.49 -16.76
C LEU A 99 0.73 -42.83 -15.49
N SER A 100 1.84 -42.12 -15.22
CA SER A 100 2.59 -42.24 -13.98
C SER A 100 1.71 -41.96 -12.75
N TRP A 101 0.95 -40.86 -12.79
CA TRP A 101 -0.01 -40.54 -11.74
C TRP A 101 -1.08 -41.62 -11.59
N TRP A 102 -1.63 -42.13 -12.71
CA TRP A 102 -2.66 -43.15 -12.70
C TRP A 102 -2.22 -44.42 -12.00
N ASP A 103 -1.00 -44.89 -12.27
CA ASP A 103 -0.51 -46.14 -11.71
C ASP A 103 -0.52 -46.13 -10.17
N LYS A 104 -0.24 -44.96 -9.59
CA LYS A 104 -0.23 -44.75 -8.14
C LYS A 104 -1.63 -44.66 -7.51
N TYR A 105 -2.60 -44.02 -8.16
CA TYR A 105 -3.87 -43.62 -7.52
C TYR A 105 -5.13 -44.29 -8.10
N LYS A 106 -5.03 -45.14 -9.14
CA LYS A 106 -6.19 -45.78 -9.80
C LYS A 106 -7.11 -46.56 -8.86
N ASN A 107 -6.55 -47.18 -7.83
CA ASN A 107 -7.24 -48.08 -6.90
C ASN A 107 -7.85 -47.36 -5.68
N ASP A 108 -7.68 -46.04 -5.56
CA ASP A 108 -8.26 -45.26 -4.46
C ASP A 108 -9.81 -45.31 -4.47
N ALA A 109 -10.46 -45.02 -3.35
CA ALA A 109 -11.92 -44.98 -3.31
C ALA A 109 -12.50 -43.78 -4.11
N ASP A 110 -13.67 -43.96 -4.69
CA ASP A 110 -14.32 -42.93 -5.51
C ASP A 110 -14.93 -41.78 -4.66
N ASP A 111 -15.02 -41.91 -3.34
CA ASP A 111 -15.72 -40.99 -2.43
C ASP A 111 -14.83 -40.36 -1.37
N ILE A 112 -13.50 -40.31 -1.60
CA ILE A 112 -12.55 -39.70 -0.66
C ILE A 112 -12.89 -38.23 -0.40
N VAL A 113 -13.15 -37.91 0.86
CA VAL A 113 -13.30 -36.53 1.35
C VAL A 113 -12.07 -36.15 2.15
N THR A 114 -11.43 -35.04 1.79
CA THR A 114 -10.20 -34.58 2.44
C THR A 114 -10.46 -33.50 3.49
N SER A 115 -9.66 -33.49 4.55
CA SER A 115 -9.58 -32.36 5.48
C SER A 115 -8.87 -31.16 4.83
N ARG A 116 -8.70 -30.05 5.58
CA ARG A 116 -7.94 -28.87 5.11
C ARG A 116 -6.44 -29.15 4.89
N MET A 117 -5.88 -30.14 5.60
CA MET A 117 -4.49 -30.57 5.48
C MET A 117 -4.42 -32.10 5.46
N PRO A 118 -4.81 -32.72 4.34
CA PRO A 118 -4.76 -34.17 4.21
C PRO A 118 -3.33 -34.67 4.07
N SER A 119 -3.12 -35.96 4.34
CA SER A 119 -1.85 -36.64 4.07
C SER A 119 -1.55 -36.70 2.57
N SER A 120 -2.58 -36.84 1.73
CA SER A 120 -2.48 -36.77 0.26
C SER A 120 -3.44 -35.75 -0.34
N TYR A 121 -2.96 -35.01 -1.34
CA TYR A 121 -3.74 -34.06 -2.11
C TYR A 121 -4.26 -34.65 -3.43
N ALA A 122 -4.04 -35.94 -3.67
CA ALA A 122 -4.50 -36.63 -4.87
C ALA A 122 -6.01 -36.45 -5.07
N TRP A 123 -6.83 -36.66 -4.04
CA TRP A 123 -8.28 -36.46 -4.12
C TRP A 123 -8.79 -35.20 -3.41
N TYR A 124 -7.92 -34.19 -3.27
CA TYR A 124 -8.30 -32.89 -2.74
C TYR A 124 -9.25 -32.17 -3.72
N ASP A 125 -10.29 -31.51 -3.20
CA ASP A 125 -11.41 -30.94 -3.98
C ASP A 125 -10.98 -30.16 -5.24
N MET A 126 -10.10 -29.17 -5.09
CA MET A 126 -9.57 -28.37 -6.21
C MET A 126 -8.64 -29.18 -7.12
N SER A 127 -7.86 -30.11 -6.57
CA SER A 127 -6.95 -30.97 -7.36
C SER A 127 -7.74 -31.83 -8.34
N VAL A 128 -8.82 -32.47 -7.88
CA VAL A 128 -9.68 -33.33 -8.71
C VAL A 128 -10.33 -32.52 -9.83
N GLY A 129 -10.91 -31.35 -9.50
CA GLY A 129 -11.51 -30.46 -10.48
C GLY A 129 -10.52 -29.97 -11.53
N SER A 130 -9.31 -29.58 -11.12
CA SER A 130 -8.25 -29.13 -12.04
C SER A 130 -7.78 -30.24 -12.98
N ARG A 131 -7.57 -31.47 -12.47
CA ARG A 131 -7.22 -32.61 -13.33
C ARG A 131 -8.32 -32.97 -14.31
N ALA A 132 -9.58 -32.90 -13.88
CA ALA A 132 -10.72 -33.12 -14.77
C ALA A 132 -10.72 -32.13 -15.95
N LEU A 133 -10.38 -30.87 -15.72
CA LEU A 133 -10.22 -29.86 -16.78
C LEU A 133 -9.03 -30.19 -17.71
N CYS A 134 -7.88 -30.61 -17.16
CA CYS A 134 -6.74 -31.04 -17.98
C CYS A 134 -7.11 -32.23 -18.88
N LEU A 135 -7.77 -33.25 -18.32
CA LEU A 135 -8.23 -34.43 -19.06
C LEU A 135 -9.19 -34.05 -20.19
N ALA A 136 -10.17 -33.19 -19.90
CA ALA A 136 -11.11 -32.71 -20.90
C ALA A 136 -10.41 -31.88 -21.99
N PHE A 137 -9.45 -31.03 -21.61
CA PHE A 137 -8.66 -30.22 -22.54
C PHE A 137 -7.90 -31.10 -23.54
N PHE A 138 -7.05 -32.01 -23.05
CA PHE A 138 -6.23 -32.86 -23.92
C PHE A 138 -7.12 -33.77 -24.77
N GLN A 139 -8.18 -34.34 -24.23
CA GLN A 139 -9.12 -35.15 -25.01
C GLN A 139 -9.82 -34.36 -26.11
N ASN A 140 -10.23 -33.10 -25.85
CA ASN A 140 -10.83 -32.23 -26.86
C ASN A 140 -9.82 -31.94 -27.97
N ARG A 141 -8.57 -31.59 -27.64
CA ARG A 141 -7.51 -31.30 -28.62
C ARG A 141 -7.10 -32.53 -29.44
N ILE A 142 -6.97 -33.69 -28.80
CA ILE A 142 -6.69 -34.97 -29.49
C ILE A 142 -7.75 -35.24 -30.55
N LYS A 143 -9.04 -35.06 -30.21
CA LYS A 143 -10.15 -35.24 -31.15
C LYS A 143 -10.17 -34.19 -32.26
N VAL A 144 -10.06 -32.90 -31.91
CA VAL A 144 -10.15 -31.77 -32.86
C VAL A 144 -9.00 -31.79 -33.87
N TYR A 145 -7.78 -32.04 -33.42
CA TYR A 145 -6.59 -32.04 -34.27
C TYR A 145 -6.29 -33.42 -34.88
N GLY A 146 -7.08 -34.46 -34.58
CA GLY A 146 -6.87 -35.81 -35.11
C GLY A 146 -5.53 -36.43 -34.69
N LEU A 147 -5.07 -36.17 -33.47
CA LEU A 147 -3.79 -36.66 -32.95
C LEU A 147 -3.88 -38.16 -32.64
N ASP A 148 -2.86 -38.92 -33.02
CA ASP A 148 -2.87 -40.37 -32.82
C ASP A 148 -2.25 -40.74 -31.47
N ILE A 149 -2.98 -41.56 -30.72
CA ILE A 149 -2.53 -42.12 -29.44
C ILE A 149 -2.88 -43.62 -29.42
N SER A 150 -2.03 -44.42 -28.77
CA SER A 150 -2.25 -45.88 -28.74
C SER A 150 -3.61 -46.24 -28.14
N GLU A 151 -4.21 -47.34 -28.60
CA GLU A 151 -5.49 -47.84 -28.06
C GLU A 151 -5.43 -48.10 -26.55
N GLN A 152 -4.26 -48.53 -26.06
CA GLN A 152 -4.02 -48.70 -24.63
C GLN A 152 -4.10 -47.35 -23.89
N ASN A 153 -3.49 -46.29 -24.41
CA ASN A 153 -3.54 -44.96 -23.81
C ASN A 153 -4.95 -44.37 -23.87
N LYS A 154 -5.68 -44.55 -24.98
CA LYS A 154 -7.11 -44.16 -25.10
C LYS A 154 -7.94 -44.80 -24.00
N LYS A 155 -7.76 -46.11 -23.77
CA LYS A 155 -8.47 -46.86 -22.72
C LYS A 155 -8.16 -46.32 -21.33
N VAL A 156 -6.88 -46.10 -21.00
CA VAL A 156 -6.47 -45.60 -19.68
C VAL A 156 -6.99 -44.19 -19.41
N ILE A 157 -6.89 -43.28 -20.39
CA ILE A 157 -7.47 -41.93 -20.28
C ILE A 157 -8.97 -42.00 -20.03
N HIS A 158 -9.68 -42.87 -20.75
CA HIS A 158 -11.11 -43.06 -20.57
C HIS A 158 -11.43 -43.58 -19.15
N GLU A 159 -10.73 -44.61 -18.66
CA GLU A 159 -10.91 -45.13 -17.30
C GLU A 159 -10.66 -44.06 -16.22
N MET A 160 -9.60 -43.26 -16.40
CA MET A 160 -9.27 -42.14 -15.53
C MET A 160 -10.35 -41.07 -15.54
N ALA A 161 -10.86 -40.68 -16.72
CA ALA A 161 -11.97 -39.73 -16.85
C ALA A 161 -13.24 -40.26 -16.17
N GLN A 162 -13.60 -41.52 -16.37
CA GLN A 162 -14.76 -42.13 -15.71
C GLN A 162 -14.63 -42.15 -14.19
N LYS A 163 -13.42 -42.38 -13.65
CA LYS A 163 -13.18 -42.29 -12.20
C LYS A 163 -13.41 -40.87 -11.68
N HIS A 164 -12.89 -39.85 -12.38
CA HIS A 164 -13.11 -38.45 -12.01
C HIS A 164 -14.60 -38.07 -12.10
N ILE A 165 -15.33 -38.54 -13.11
CA ILE A 165 -16.78 -38.34 -13.24
C ILE A 165 -17.51 -38.96 -12.04
N ARG A 166 -17.23 -40.21 -11.66
CA ARG A 166 -17.86 -40.86 -10.50
C ARG A 166 -17.58 -40.11 -9.20
N HIS A 167 -16.33 -39.70 -9.00
CA HIS A 167 -15.93 -38.93 -7.83
C HIS A 167 -16.65 -37.58 -7.76
N LEU A 168 -16.55 -36.75 -8.80
CA LEU A 168 -17.17 -35.42 -8.84
C LEU A 168 -18.72 -35.47 -8.86
N SER A 169 -19.31 -36.60 -9.25
CA SER A 169 -20.76 -36.82 -9.16
C SER A 169 -21.23 -37.18 -7.75
N ASN A 170 -20.32 -37.50 -6.82
CA ASN A 170 -20.68 -37.82 -5.44
C ASN A 170 -21.00 -36.54 -4.65
N LYS A 171 -22.20 -36.49 -4.03
CA LYS A 171 -22.63 -35.33 -3.24
C LYS A 171 -21.73 -35.03 -2.04
N ALA A 172 -21.07 -36.05 -1.47
CA ALA A 172 -20.23 -35.89 -0.28
C ALA A 172 -18.91 -35.16 -0.55
N VAL A 173 -18.43 -35.16 -1.80
CA VAL A 173 -17.12 -34.56 -2.14
C VAL A 173 -17.21 -33.09 -2.57
N PHE A 174 -18.42 -32.60 -2.85
CA PHE A 174 -18.61 -31.26 -3.40
C PHE A 174 -18.43 -30.16 -2.35
N SER A 175 -17.66 -29.13 -2.71
CA SER A 175 -17.38 -27.97 -1.88
C SER A 175 -18.20 -26.75 -2.32
N LEU A 176 -18.80 -26.02 -1.38
CA LEU A 176 -19.57 -24.79 -1.66
C LEU A 176 -18.71 -23.52 -1.70
N ASN A 177 -17.38 -23.65 -1.68
CA ASN A 177 -16.45 -22.52 -1.82
C ASN A 177 -15.89 -22.44 -3.25
N ASN A 178 -14.90 -21.57 -3.49
CA ASN A 178 -14.28 -21.38 -4.81
C ASN A 178 -13.65 -22.65 -5.42
N HIS A 179 -13.33 -23.68 -4.61
CA HIS A 179 -12.85 -24.97 -5.11
C HIS A 179 -13.97 -25.72 -5.85
N GLY A 180 -15.22 -25.54 -5.43
CA GLY A 180 -16.40 -26.12 -6.08
C GLY A 180 -16.53 -25.71 -7.53
N ILE A 181 -16.05 -24.52 -7.92
CA ILE A 181 -16.07 -24.04 -9.31
C ILE A 181 -15.25 -24.98 -10.20
N PHE A 182 -14.06 -25.40 -9.75
CA PHE A 182 -13.22 -26.36 -10.46
C PHE A 182 -13.88 -27.74 -10.52
N GLN A 183 -14.53 -28.18 -9.43
CA GLN A 183 -15.22 -29.47 -9.37
C GLN A 183 -16.39 -29.53 -10.35
N ALA A 184 -17.30 -28.55 -10.28
CA ALA A 184 -18.50 -28.51 -11.09
C ALA A 184 -18.15 -28.33 -12.58
N HIS A 185 -17.20 -27.44 -12.89
CA HIS A 185 -16.81 -27.20 -14.26
C HIS A 185 -15.95 -28.33 -14.85
N GLY A 186 -15.06 -28.93 -14.06
CA GLY A 186 -14.33 -30.13 -14.46
C GLY A 186 -15.25 -31.29 -14.77
N LEU A 187 -16.31 -31.49 -13.96
CA LEU A 187 -17.35 -32.48 -14.23
C LEU A 187 -18.09 -32.18 -15.55
N MET A 188 -18.50 -30.93 -15.77
CA MET A 188 -19.15 -30.50 -17.01
C MET A 188 -18.26 -30.74 -18.24
N ALA A 189 -16.98 -30.37 -18.15
CA ALA A 189 -16.02 -30.52 -19.25
C ALA A 189 -15.77 -32.00 -19.58
N LEU A 190 -15.56 -32.85 -18.57
CA LEU A 190 -15.44 -34.30 -18.78
C LEU A 190 -16.72 -34.90 -19.38
N ALA A 191 -17.88 -34.53 -18.84
CA ALA A 191 -19.18 -34.99 -19.31
C ALA A 191 -19.44 -34.60 -20.77
N HIS A 192 -18.97 -33.43 -21.19
CA HIS A 192 -19.07 -32.95 -22.56
C HIS A 192 -18.18 -33.75 -23.52
N VAL A 193 -16.89 -33.92 -23.18
CA VAL A 193 -15.90 -34.47 -24.12
C VAL A 193 -15.89 -36.01 -24.18
N PHE A 194 -16.26 -36.68 -23.10
CA PHE A 194 -16.31 -38.15 -22.99
C PHE A 194 -17.73 -38.73 -23.12
N GLU A 195 -18.68 -37.96 -23.67
CA GLU A 195 -20.06 -38.40 -23.98
C GLU A 195 -20.77 -39.07 -22.81
N SER A 196 -20.87 -38.36 -21.68
CA SER A 196 -21.58 -38.90 -20.51
C SER A 196 -23.09 -38.67 -20.60
N LYS A 197 -23.84 -39.36 -19.73
CA LYS A 197 -25.31 -39.23 -19.62
C LYS A 197 -25.72 -37.76 -19.43
N ALA A 198 -26.80 -37.33 -20.10
CA ALA A 198 -27.35 -35.98 -19.97
C ALA A 198 -27.55 -35.55 -18.50
N SER A 199 -27.97 -36.48 -17.65
CA SER A 199 -28.15 -36.27 -16.20
C SER A 199 -26.88 -35.79 -15.46
N ILE A 200 -25.69 -36.11 -15.95
CA ILE A 200 -24.42 -35.65 -15.35
C ILE A 200 -24.16 -34.19 -15.71
N LYS A 201 -24.46 -33.77 -16.95
CA LYS A 201 -24.36 -32.36 -17.37
C LYS A 201 -25.38 -31.49 -16.64
N GLU A 202 -26.60 -32.01 -16.47
CA GLU A 202 -27.65 -31.38 -15.65
C GLU A 202 -27.18 -31.20 -14.19
N TYR A 203 -26.62 -32.26 -13.59
CA TYR A 203 -26.08 -32.18 -12.24
C TYR A 203 -24.92 -31.17 -12.12
N ALA A 204 -23.98 -31.18 -13.07
CA ALA A 204 -22.89 -30.20 -13.08
C ALA A 204 -23.40 -28.75 -13.21
N THR A 205 -24.43 -28.53 -14.03
CA THR A 205 -25.11 -27.23 -14.15
C THR A 205 -25.73 -26.79 -12.83
N GLU A 206 -26.43 -27.71 -12.16
CA GLU A 206 -27.04 -27.47 -10.84
C GLU A 206 -25.98 -27.12 -9.78
N LEU A 207 -24.82 -27.80 -9.79
CA LEU A 207 -23.71 -27.47 -8.89
C LEU A 207 -23.18 -26.05 -9.11
N VAL A 208 -23.02 -25.63 -10.37
CA VAL A 208 -22.60 -24.26 -10.70
C VAL A 208 -23.65 -23.23 -10.26
N LYS A 209 -24.96 -23.49 -10.49
CA LYS A 209 -26.04 -22.62 -10.02
C LYS A 209 -26.00 -22.46 -8.49
N ARG A 210 -25.88 -23.56 -7.75
CA ARG A 210 -25.74 -23.54 -6.30
C ARG A 210 -24.51 -22.77 -5.81
N LEU A 211 -23.39 -22.81 -6.53
CA LEU A 211 -22.22 -21.99 -6.20
C LEU A 211 -22.50 -20.50 -6.43
N LEU A 212 -23.12 -20.18 -7.55
CA LEU A 212 -23.49 -18.80 -7.88
C LEU A 212 -24.47 -18.22 -6.85
N ASP A 213 -25.45 -19.02 -6.41
CA ASP A 213 -26.45 -18.62 -5.42
C ASP A 213 -25.87 -18.44 -4.01
N ASN A 214 -24.83 -19.20 -3.66
CA ASN A 214 -24.13 -19.01 -2.39
C ASN A 214 -23.16 -17.82 -2.39
N GLN A 215 -22.77 -17.32 -3.57
CA GLN A 215 -21.79 -16.24 -3.69
C GLN A 215 -22.43 -14.89 -4.01
N PHE A 216 -23.55 -14.87 -4.74
CA PHE A 216 -24.23 -13.65 -5.15
C PHE A 216 -25.69 -13.63 -4.70
N ASP A 217 -26.11 -12.49 -4.18
CA ASP A 217 -27.52 -12.27 -3.85
C ASP A 217 -28.40 -12.03 -5.10
N GLU A 218 -29.68 -11.75 -4.86
CA GLU A 218 -30.68 -11.50 -5.89
C GLU A 218 -30.42 -10.24 -6.74
N ASN A 219 -29.66 -9.28 -6.18
CA ASN A 219 -29.23 -8.06 -6.86
C ASN A 219 -27.95 -8.27 -7.67
N GLY A 220 -27.30 -9.43 -7.54
CA GLY A 220 -26.01 -9.73 -8.18
C GLY A 220 -24.82 -9.19 -7.38
N ILE A 221 -24.97 -8.82 -6.12
CA ILE A 221 -23.85 -8.40 -5.27
C ILE A 221 -23.20 -9.62 -4.62
N HIS A 222 -21.87 -9.62 -4.55
CA HIS A 222 -21.12 -10.71 -3.95
C HIS A 222 -21.18 -10.64 -2.42
N LEU A 223 -21.42 -11.78 -1.76
CA LEU A 223 -21.73 -11.88 -0.33
C LEU A 223 -20.50 -11.85 0.59
N GLU A 224 -19.28 -11.70 0.06
CA GLU A 224 -18.04 -11.63 0.85
C GLU A 224 -17.60 -10.20 1.21
N HIS A 225 -18.50 -9.22 1.12
CA HIS A 225 -18.33 -7.87 1.69
C HIS A 225 -17.15 -7.07 1.12
N SER A 226 -16.61 -7.49 -0.02
CA SER A 226 -15.47 -6.86 -0.68
C SER A 226 -15.80 -6.62 -2.15
N PRO A 227 -15.88 -5.34 -2.57
CA PRO A 227 -15.90 -4.95 -3.97
C PRO A 227 -14.82 -5.64 -4.81
N HIS A 228 -13.59 -5.80 -4.30
CA HIS A 228 -12.53 -6.51 -5.02
C HIS A 228 -12.87 -7.98 -5.26
N TYR A 229 -13.41 -8.68 -4.25
CA TYR A 229 -13.81 -10.08 -4.39
C TYR A 229 -15.00 -10.28 -5.32
N HIS A 230 -15.89 -9.29 -5.46
CA HIS A 230 -16.92 -9.32 -6.49
C HIS A 230 -16.31 -9.46 -7.89
N PHE A 231 -15.30 -8.65 -8.23
CA PHE A 231 -14.60 -8.77 -9.51
C PHE A 231 -13.88 -10.11 -9.67
N TYR A 232 -13.24 -10.60 -8.60
CA TYR A 232 -12.55 -11.88 -8.60
C TYR A 232 -13.50 -13.05 -8.89
N ALA A 233 -14.58 -13.18 -8.13
CA ALA A 233 -15.57 -14.25 -8.30
C ALA A 233 -16.23 -14.17 -9.69
N LEU A 234 -16.64 -12.98 -10.12
CA LEU A 234 -17.24 -12.75 -11.43
C LEU A 234 -16.30 -13.14 -12.57
N SER A 235 -14.99 -12.92 -12.44
CA SER A 235 -14.02 -13.34 -13.45
C SER A 235 -13.97 -14.86 -13.65
N ALA A 236 -14.15 -15.64 -12.58
CA ALA A 236 -14.20 -17.09 -12.64
C ALA A 236 -15.47 -17.56 -13.37
N PHE A 237 -16.64 -17.01 -13.05
CA PHE A 237 -17.89 -17.36 -13.71
C PHE A 237 -17.95 -16.89 -15.18
N ARG A 238 -17.36 -15.75 -15.53
CA ARG A 238 -17.16 -15.33 -16.92
C ARG A 238 -16.32 -16.32 -17.72
N ALA A 239 -15.33 -16.96 -17.11
CA ALA A 239 -14.56 -18.01 -17.76
C ALA A 239 -15.43 -19.23 -18.12
N LEU A 240 -16.36 -19.61 -17.23
CA LEU A 240 -17.34 -20.65 -17.51
C LEU A 240 -18.26 -20.28 -18.68
N LEU A 241 -18.75 -19.04 -18.78
CA LEU A 241 -19.57 -18.61 -19.92
C LEU A 241 -18.85 -18.75 -21.27
N ARG A 242 -17.55 -18.43 -21.32
CA ARG A 242 -16.73 -18.53 -22.54
C ARG A 242 -16.46 -19.97 -22.98
N SER A 243 -16.68 -20.96 -22.12
CA SER A 243 -16.64 -22.37 -22.52
C SER A 243 -17.83 -22.77 -23.42
N GLU A 244 -18.88 -21.94 -23.47
CA GLU A 244 -20.18 -22.22 -24.11
C GLU A 244 -20.93 -23.43 -23.54
N LEU A 245 -20.37 -24.14 -22.55
CA LEU A 245 -20.97 -25.34 -21.95
C LEU A 245 -22.22 -25.05 -21.10
N TYR A 246 -22.47 -23.79 -20.78
CA TYR A 246 -23.61 -23.33 -19.98
C TYR A 246 -24.57 -22.43 -20.75
N LYS A 247 -24.43 -22.29 -22.07
CA LYS A 247 -25.19 -21.31 -22.87
C LYS A 247 -26.70 -21.47 -22.77
N GLU A 248 -27.20 -22.69 -22.58
CA GLU A 248 -28.62 -23.01 -22.44
C GLU A 248 -29.20 -22.65 -21.06
N SER A 249 -28.35 -22.34 -20.07
CA SER A 249 -28.79 -22.02 -18.71
C SER A 249 -29.10 -20.53 -18.56
N GLN A 250 -30.33 -20.15 -18.89
CA GLN A 250 -30.78 -18.76 -18.83
C GLN A 250 -30.59 -18.11 -17.44
N ASP A 251 -30.95 -18.81 -16.36
CA ASP A 251 -30.80 -18.28 -14.99
C ASP A 251 -29.34 -17.95 -14.65
N PHE A 252 -28.42 -18.82 -15.08
CA PHE A 252 -26.99 -18.65 -14.86
C PHE A 252 -26.48 -17.40 -15.60
N ASN A 253 -26.85 -17.25 -16.88
CA ASN A 253 -26.48 -16.11 -17.70
C ASN A 253 -27.05 -14.79 -17.12
N GLN A 254 -28.31 -14.80 -16.70
CA GLN A 254 -28.98 -13.63 -16.13
C GLN A 254 -28.34 -13.19 -14.81
N LYS A 255 -28.00 -14.13 -13.91
CA LYS A 255 -27.38 -13.81 -12.63
C LYS A 255 -25.95 -13.30 -12.77
N ILE A 256 -25.19 -13.83 -13.73
CA ILE A 256 -23.89 -13.24 -14.09
C ILE A 256 -24.09 -11.84 -14.64
N GLN A 257 -25.01 -11.62 -15.59
CA GLN A 257 -25.27 -10.28 -16.14
C GLN A 257 -25.64 -9.27 -15.05
N LYS A 258 -26.51 -9.64 -14.10
CA LYS A 258 -26.82 -8.80 -12.94
C LYS A 258 -25.56 -8.43 -12.14
N ALA A 259 -24.69 -9.40 -11.87
CA ALA A 259 -23.43 -9.14 -11.19
C ALA A 259 -22.52 -8.20 -12.00
N GLU A 260 -22.44 -8.38 -13.33
CA GLU A 260 -21.72 -7.47 -14.21
C GLU A 260 -22.26 -6.04 -14.13
N ASP A 261 -23.59 -5.88 -14.14
CA ASP A 261 -24.25 -4.58 -14.08
C ASP A 261 -24.00 -3.85 -12.76
N LYS A 262 -23.73 -4.57 -11.67
CA LYS A 262 -23.39 -3.99 -10.36
C LYS A 262 -21.93 -3.56 -10.24
N CYS A 263 -21.02 -4.04 -11.09
CA CYS A 263 -19.60 -3.67 -11.04
C CYS A 263 -19.36 -2.15 -11.03
N LYS A 264 -20.13 -1.39 -11.83
CA LYS A 264 -20.00 0.08 -11.93
C LYS A 264 -20.34 0.81 -10.63
N TRP A 265 -21.16 0.21 -9.77
CA TRP A 265 -21.53 0.79 -8.48
C TRP A 265 -20.52 0.49 -7.36
N LEU A 266 -19.70 -0.54 -7.55
CA LEU A 266 -18.71 -1.01 -6.56
C LEU A 266 -17.31 -0.41 -6.76
N ILE A 267 -17.19 0.53 -7.69
CA ILE A 267 -15.95 1.23 -8.01
C ILE A 267 -16.14 2.74 -7.91
N ASP A 268 -15.07 3.44 -7.57
CA ASP A 268 -15.01 4.90 -7.62
C ASP A 268 -14.99 5.43 -9.06
N PRO A 269 -15.11 6.75 -9.28
CA PRO A 269 -15.05 7.34 -10.61
C PRO A 269 -13.75 7.09 -11.39
N LEU A 270 -12.65 6.75 -10.71
CA LEU A 270 -11.38 6.32 -11.32
C LEU A 270 -11.37 4.82 -11.67
N LYS A 271 -12.51 4.14 -11.57
CA LYS A 271 -12.72 2.71 -11.82
C LYS A 271 -11.95 1.80 -10.87
N ARG A 272 -11.75 2.20 -9.62
CA ARG A 272 -11.05 1.40 -8.61
C ARG A 272 -12.07 0.87 -7.59
N PRO A 273 -12.01 -0.41 -7.17
CA PRO A 273 -12.90 -0.95 -6.14
C PRO A 273 -12.86 -0.11 -4.87
N ILE A 274 -14.03 0.13 -4.27
CA ILE A 274 -14.12 0.79 -2.97
C ILE A 274 -13.42 -0.07 -1.91
N CYS A 275 -12.66 0.56 -1.02
CA CYS A 275 -11.71 -0.11 -0.12
C CYS A 275 -12.34 -0.71 1.15
N VAL A 276 -13.62 -1.08 1.11
CA VAL A 276 -14.30 -1.79 2.20
C VAL A 276 -14.03 -3.30 2.16
N GLY A 277 -14.01 -3.94 3.33
CA GLY A 277 -13.62 -5.35 3.47
C GLY A 277 -12.23 -5.63 2.88
N ASP A 278 -12.01 -6.86 2.38
CA ASP A 278 -10.74 -7.23 1.74
C ASP A 278 -10.54 -6.64 0.32
N SER A 279 -10.67 -5.33 0.18
CA SER A 279 -10.54 -4.60 -1.09
C SER A 279 -9.26 -3.77 -1.19
N ILE A 280 -8.80 -3.57 -2.42
CA ILE A 280 -7.63 -2.74 -2.77
C ILE A 280 -7.90 -1.96 -4.06
N LEU A 281 -7.19 -0.84 -4.24
CA LEU A 281 -7.32 0.03 -5.40
C LEU A 281 -6.63 -0.58 -6.62
N THR A 282 -7.42 -1.28 -7.43
CA THR A 282 -6.98 -1.89 -8.69
C THR A 282 -7.88 -1.43 -9.82
N THR A 283 -7.32 -0.76 -10.82
CA THR A 283 -8.13 -0.19 -11.90
C THR A 283 -8.84 -1.27 -12.72
N GLN A 284 -10.17 -1.18 -12.80
CA GLN A 284 -11.04 -2.11 -13.52
C GLN A 284 -11.36 -1.57 -14.91
N ASN A 285 -10.35 -1.58 -15.80
CA ASN A 285 -10.45 -0.99 -17.15
C ASN A 285 -11.58 -1.58 -18.01
N ARG A 286 -12.03 -2.81 -17.73
CA ARG A 286 -13.12 -3.47 -18.45
C ARG A 286 -14.52 -2.96 -18.08
N VAL A 287 -14.66 -2.24 -16.97
CA VAL A 287 -15.95 -1.67 -16.59
C VAL A 287 -16.21 -0.43 -17.44
N MET A 288 -17.32 -0.47 -18.17
CA MET A 288 -17.77 0.63 -19.01
C MET A 288 -18.86 1.42 -18.28
N PHE A 289 -18.71 2.74 -18.26
CA PHE A 289 -19.71 3.65 -17.76
C PHE A 289 -20.63 4.07 -18.92
N PRO A 290 -21.96 4.03 -18.73
CA PRO A 290 -22.91 4.60 -19.69
C PRO A 290 -22.56 6.04 -20.08
N THR A 291 -22.82 6.40 -21.34
CA THR A 291 -22.48 7.73 -21.90
C THR A 291 -23.62 8.74 -21.79
N SER A 292 -24.81 8.32 -21.38
CA SER A 292 -25.98 9.18 -21.22
C SER A 292 -26.74 8.80 -19.96
N ASP A 293 -27.06 9.80 -19.15
CA ASP A 293 -27.92 9.68 -17.98
C ASP A 293 -28.96 10.81 -18.01
N SER A 294 -30.16 10.53 -17.52
CA SER A 294 -31.27 11.48 -17.49
C SER A 294 -31.39 12.26 -16.18
N GLN A 295 -30.58 11.92 -15.17
CA GLN A 295 -30.63 12.48 -13.82
C GLN A 295 -29.33 13.19 -13.48
N ASP A 296 -29.41 14.26 -12.67
CA ASP A 296 -28.24 15.02 -12.23
C ASP A 296 -27.33 14.23 -11.29
N PHE A 297 -27.90 13.29 -10.52
CA PHE A 297 -27.19 12.36 -9.63
C PHE A 297 -27.96 11.03 -9.58
N LEU A 298 -27.21 9.95 -9.44
CA LEU A 298 -27.70 8.58 -9.42
C LEU A 298 -27.67 8.03 -7.99
N ILE A 299 -28.73 7.31 -7.62
CA ILE A 299 -28.84 6.62 -6.33
C ILE A 299 -28.97 5.11 -6.54
N SER A 300 -28.32 4.33 -5.69
CA SER A 300 -28.40 2.86 -5.71
C SER A 300 -29.78 2.37 -5.25
N ASP A 301 -30.20 1.21 -5.75
CA ASP A 301 -31.46 0.54 -5.42
C ASP A 301 -31.29 -0.86 -4.80
N PHE A 302 -30.07 -1.18 -4.33
CA PHE A 302 -29.68 -2.51 -3.85
C PHE A 302 -29.24 -2.49 -2.38
N CYS A 303 -29.89 -1.67 -1.53
CA CYS A 303 -29.52 -1.57 -0.11
C CYS A 303 -29.60 -2.90 0.65
N GLU A 304 -30.46 -3.83 0.24
CA GLU A 304 -30.56 -5.19 0.81
C GLU A 304 -29.25 -5.98 0.71
N SER A 305 -28.39 -5.62 -0.25
CA SER A 305 -27.05 -6.21 -0.40
C SER A 305 -26.04 -5.70 0.64
N GLY A 306 -26.38 -4.62 1.35
CA GLY A 306 -25.55 -4.00 2.39
C GLY A 306 -24.73 -2.79 1.93
N TYR A 307 -25.07 -2.21 0.77
CA TYR A 307 -24.41 -1.02 0.23
C TYR A 307 -25.44 0.03 -0.23
N SER A 308 -25.13 1.29 0.01
CA SER A 308 -25.91 2.45 -0.47
C SER A 308 -24.97 3.47 -1.08
N VAL A 309 -25.31 3.98 -2.27
CA VAL A 309 -24.42 4.83 -3.07
C VAL A 309 -25.19 6.01 -3.64
N VAL A 310 -24.63 7.21 -3.52
CA VAL A 310 -25.04 8.40 -4.29
C VAL A 310 -23.83 8.83 -5.11
N ARG A 311 -24.01 9.06 -6.41
CA ARG A 311 -22.91 9.49 -7.28
C ARG A 311 -23.37 10.37 -8.43
N SER A 312 -22.45 11.12 -9.01
CA SER A 312 -22.67 11.81 -10.26
C SER A 312 -22.94 10.82 -11.41
N PRO A 313 -23.51 11.29 -12.53
CA PRO A 313 -23.76 10.51 -13.73
C PRO A 313 -22.53 9.72 -14.19
N TRP A 314 -22.77 8.57 -14.80
CA TRP A 314 -21.71 7.70 -15.34
C TRP A 314 -20.84 8.41 -16.37
N SER A 315 -21.44 9.34 -17.13
CA SER A 315 -20.79 10.16 -18.15
C SER A 315 -19.88 11.27 -17.59
N THR A 316 -19.96 11.55 -16.29
CA THR A 316 -19.14 12.60 -15.65
C THR A 316 -17.67 12.18 -15.65
N SER A 317 -16.78 13.06 -16.09
CA SER A 317 -15.34 12.78 -16.02
C SER A 317 -14.88 12.68 -14.56
N PRO A 318 -13.87 11.86 -14.24
CA PRO A 318 -13.45 11.66 -12.85
C PRO A 318 -13.11 12.96 -12.11
N GLU A 319 -12.56 13.95 -12.81
CA GLU A 319 -12.15 15.27 -12.28
C GLU A 319 -13.34 16.15 -11.87
N LEU A 320 -14.55 15.83 -12.34
CA LEU A 320 -15.79 16.52 -11.99
C LEU A 320 -16.75 15.64 -11.20
N ALA A 321 -16.40 14.36 -11.01
CA ALA A 321 -17.29 13.37 -10.42
C ALA A 321 -17.36 13.48 -8.89
N SER A 322 -18.52 13.14 -8.36
CA SER A 322 -18.85 13.15 -6.94
C SER A 322 -19.43 11.79 -6.58
N MET A 323 -19.04 11.21 -5.44
CA MET A 323 -19.58 9.92 -4.99
C MET A 323 -19.43 9.76 -3.48
N ILE A 324 -20.48 9.31 -2.81
CA ILE A 324 -20.42 8.76 -1.46
C ILE A 324 -20.89 7.31 -1.47
N PHE A 325 -20.10 6.43 -0.85
CA PHE A 325 -20.37 5.00 -0.74
C PHE A 325 -20.51 4.64 0.74
N PHE A 326 -21.63 4.04 1.12
CA PHE A 326 -21.95 3.69 2.49
C PHE A 326 -22.16 2.18 2.63
N ALA A 327 -21.51 1.55 3.60
CA ALA A 327 -21.48 0.10 3.75
C ALA A 327 -21.98 -0.36 5.12
N GLY A 328 -22.83 -1.37 5.12
CA GLY A 328 -23.33 -2.04 6.31
C GLY A 328 -23.77 -3.47 6.02
N ALA A 329 -22.99 -4.21 5.23
CA ALA A 329 -23.25 -5.62 4.91
C ALA A 329 -22.71 -6.56 6.00
N TYR A 330 -23.43 -7.63 6.37
CA TYR A 330 -22.86 -8.78 7.10
C TYR A 330 -23.62 -10.08 6.82
N HIS A 331 -23.12 -10.84 5.86
CA HIS A 331 -23.61 -12.13 5.37
C HIS A 331 -22.77 -13.32 5.88
N SER A 332 -21.47 -13.13 6.06
CA SER A 332 -20.54 -14.15 6.56
C SER A 332 -19.27 -13.55 7.17
N LYS A 333 -18.41 -14.37 7.80
CA LYS A 333 -17.11 -13.92 8.31
C LYS A 333 -16.04 -13.83 7.22
N SER A 334 -16.29 -14.39 6.05
CA SER A 334 -15.32 -14.39 4.94
C SER A 334 -15.12 -12.96 4.46
N HIS A 335 -13.86 -12.52 4.47
CA HIS A 335 -13.40 -11.21 3.97
C HIS A 335 -14.06 -9.97 4.62
N LYS A 336 -14.82 -10.19 5.70
CA LYS A 336 -15.52 -9.16 6.47
C LYS A 336 -14.60 -8.51 7.50
N HIS A 337 -14.63 -7.18 7.57
CA HIS A 337 -13.95 -6.40 8.60
C HIS A 337 -14.93 -5.96 9.70
N ARG A 338 -14.49 -5.11 10.63
CA ARG A 338 -15.40 -4.47 11.60
C ARG A 338 -15.77 -3.06 11.16
N ASP A 339 -16.05 -2.93 9.88
CA ASP A 339 -16.32 -1.72 9.10
C ASP A 339 -17.83 -1.42 8.95
N CYS A 340 -18.68 -1.96 9.83
CA CYS A 340 -20.11 -1.72 9.69
C CYS A 340 -20.43 -0.22 9.85
N LEU A 341 -21.26 0.30 8.95
CA LEU A 341 -21.62 1.72 8.84
C LEU A 341 -20.42 2.63 8.51
N THR A 342 -19.37 2.09 7.87
CA THR A 342 -18.29 2.88 7.26
C THR A 342 -18.76 3.56 5.98
N PHE A 343 -18.05 4.59 5.56
CA PHE A 343 -18.25 5.24 4.26
C PHE A 343 -16.94 5.69 3.63
N ASP A 344 -16.96 5.82 2.30
CA ASP A 344 -15.94 6.42 1.45
C ASP A 344 -16.55 7.65 0.76
N TRP A 345 -15.83 8.77 0.72
CA TRP A 345 -16.27 10.01 0.07
C TRP A 345 -15.25 10.45 -0.99
N PHE A 346 -15.72 10.62 -2.23
CA PHE A 346 -14.95 11.01 -3.39
C PHE A 346 -15.51 12.29 -4.02
N GLU A 347 -14.62 13.22 -4.35
CA GLU A 347 -14.92 14.45 -5.07
C GLU A 347 -13.79 14.79 -6.03
N GLN A 348 -14.14 15.23 -7.24
CA GLN A 348 -13.25 15.88 -8.20
C GLN A 348 -11.90 15.17 -8.41
N GLY A 349 -11.96 13.88 -8.70
CA GLY A 349 -10.80 13.07 -9.06
C GLY A 349 -10.10 12.42 -7.86
N ARG A 350 -10.54 12.67 -6.62
CA ARG A 350 -9.84 12.16 -5.42
C ARG A 350 -10.80 11.72 -4.32
N ARG A 351 -10.32 10.81 -3.47
CA ARG A 351 -10.98 10.53 -2.19
C ARG A 351 -10.67 11.64 -1.19
N ILE A 352 -11.65 11.94 -0.35
CA ILE A 352 -11.54 12.86 0.79
C ILE A 352 -11.48 12.03 2.06
N ILE A 353 -12.55 11.24 2.30
CA ILE A 353 -12.61 10.23 3.36
C ILE A 353 -12.39 8.87 2.71
N ALA A 354 -11.43 8.10 3.24
CA ALA A 354 -10.99 6.83 2.68
C ALA A 354 -11.16 5.70 3.69
N ASP A 355 -11.77 4.57 3.33
CA ASP A 355 -11.64 3.35 4.14
C ASP A 355 -10.23 2.76 4.02
N SER A 356 -9.75 2.12 5.08
CA SER A 356 -8.36 1.71 5.23
C SER A 356 -7.96 0.51 4.39
N GLY A 357 -8.89 -0.24 3.80
CA GLY A 357 -8.54 -1.39 2.96
C GLY A 357 -7.92 -2.56 3.75
N LYS A 358 -7.31 -3.50 3.03
CA LYS A 358 -7.04 -4.85 3.58
C LYS A 358 -5.62 -5.12 4.11
N TYR A 359 -4.61 -4.38 3.64
CA TYR A 359 -3.18 -4.69 3.78
C TYR A 359 -2.77 -6.04 3.18
N GLY A 360 -3.23 -7.17 3.71
CA GLY A 360 -2.91 -8.48 3.16
C GLY A 360 -3.33 -9.58 4.12
N TYR A 361 -2.80 -10.78 3.91
CA TYR A 361 -3.17 -11.95 4.72
C TYR A 361 -2.07 -12.38 5.72
N LYS A 362 -1.04 -11.54 5.89
CA LYS A 362 0.01 -11.80 6.88
C LYS A 362 -0.57 -11.59 8.27
N SER A 363 -0.48 -12.62 9.11
CA SER A 363 -0.94 -12.56 10.50
C SER A 363 0.02 -11.73 11.34
N ASP A 364 -0.15 -10.40 11.34
CA ASP A 364 0.66 -9.44 12.09
C ASP A 364 -0.20 -8.32 12.71
N LYS A 365 0.44 -7.39 13.43
CA LYS A 365 -0.24 -6.26 14.09
C LYS A 365 -0.99 -5.37 13.09
N TYR A 366 -0.49 -5.24 11.86
CA TYR A 366 -1.10 -4.38 10.84
C TYR A 366 -2.39 -5.00 10.33
N ARG A 367 -2.38 -6.30 9.97
CA ARG A 367 -3.62 -6.99 9.59
C ARG A 367 -4.67 -6.93 10.72
N ASN A 368 -4.25 -7.05 11.97
CA ASN A 368 -5.17 -6.90 13.10
C ASN A 368 -5.80 -5.50 13.17
N TYR A 369 -5.03 -4.45 12.88
CA TYR A 369 -5.54 -3.07 12.78
C TYR A 369 -6.54 -2.92 11.63
N PHE A 370 -6.18 -3.31 10.41
CA PHE A 370 -7.04 -3.18 9.23
C PHE A 370 -8.35 -3.98 9.34
N LEU A 371 -8.40 -5.04 10.17
CA LEU A 371 -9.62 -5.79 10.48
C LEU A 371 -10.48 -5.19 11.60
N SER A 372 -10.02 -4.14 12.26
CA SER A 372 -10.62 -3.59 13.49
C SER A 372 -11.45 -2.33 13.22
N ASN A 373 -12.40 -2.01 14.09
CA ASN A 373 -13.23 -0.79 13.97
C ASN A 373 -12.40 0.49 13.89
N LYS A 374 -11.19 0.47 14.48
CA LYS A 374 -10.29 1.62 14.52
C LYS A 374 -9.87 2.10 13.15
N ALA A 375 -9.84 1.21 12.16
CA ALA A 375 -9.37 1.49 10.81
C ALA A 375 -10.50 1.94 9.86
N HIS A 376 -11.73 2.11 10.35
CA HIS A 376 -12.88 2.41 9.49
C HIS A 376 -13.55 3.71 9.89
N ASN A 377 -14.28 4.31 8.94
CA ASN A 377 -14.96 5.57 9.13
C ASN A 377 -16.30 5.33 9.85
N SER A 378 -16.25 4.78 11.06
CA SER A 378 -17.39 4.34 11.87
C SER A 378 -17.17 4.61 13.37
N VAL A 379 -18.05 4.08 14.23
CA VAL A 379 -17.93 4.20 15.68
C VAL A 379 -17.28 2.92 16.25
N GLU A 380 -16.15 3.10 16.92
CA GLU A 380 -15.56 2.09 17.80
C GLU A 380 -16.32 2.08 19.13
N ILE A 381 -16.97 0.96 19.48
CA ILE A 381 -17.77 0.84 20.71
C ILE A 381 -17.09 -0.16 21.65
N GLU A 382 -16.80 0.25 22.88
CA GLU A 382 -16.12 -0.58 23.87
C GLU A 382 -16.88 -1.90 24.14
N GLY A 383 -16.17 -3.01 23.95
CA GLY A 383 -16.69 -4.36 24.20
C GLY A 383 -17.71 -4.84 23.16
N PHE A 384 -17.81 -4.17 22.01
CA PHE A 384 -18.61 -4.62 20.88
C PHE A 384 -17.73 -5.20 19.77
N ASP A 385 -18.09 -6.38 19.29
CA ASP A 385 -17.44 -6.98 18.12
C ASP A 385 -18.52 -7.51 17.19
N ILE A 386 -18.68 -6.85 16.04
CA ILE A 386 -19.71 -7.21 15.05
C ILE A 386 -19.55 -8.66 14.58
N LEU A 387 -18.33 -9.21 14.56
CA LEU A 387 -18.08 -10.58 14.09
C LEU A 387 -18.49 -11.67 15.11
N LYS A 388 -18.91 -11.27 16.32
CA LYS A 388 -19.45 -12.18 17.35
C LYS A 388 -20.97 -12.33 17.28
N ILE A 389 -21.67 -11.49 16.52
CA ILE A 389 -23.11 -11.62 16.32
C ILE A 389 -23.43 -12.49 15.11
N LYS A 390 -24.70 -12.88 14.95
CA LYS A 390 -25.15 -13.58 13.75
C LYS A 390 -25.17 -12.62 12.55
N PRO A 391 -24.79 -13.08 11.35
CA PRO A 391 -25.00 -12.33 10.11
C PRO A 391 -26.44 -11.79 10.02
N TYR A 392 -26.58 -10.53 9.64
CA TYR A 392 -27.86 -9.81 9.58
C TYR A 392 -28.23 -9.38 8.15
N GLY A 393 -27.40 -9.66 7.16
CA GLY A 393 -27.63 -9.26 5.77
C GLY A 393 -27.19 -7.81 5.56
N SER A 394 -28.13 -6.87 5.69
CA SER A 394 -27.89 -5.44 5.51
C SER A 394 -28.35 -4.62 6.72
N ALA A 395 -27.57 -3.59 7.03
CA ALA A 395 -27.90 -2.57 8.02
C ALA A 395 -28.16 -1.20 7.38
N VAL A 396 -28.20 -1.08 6.04
CA VAL A 396 -28.36 0.20 5.32
C VAL A 396 -29.66 0.24 4.54
N SER A 397 -30.13 1.45 4.26
CA SER A 397 -31.35 1.70 3.47
C SER A 397 -31.04 2.47 2.18
N ASN A 398 -31.96 2.43 1.21
CA ASN A 398 -31.80 3.15 -0.04
C ASN A 398 -31.61 4.66 0.20
N PRO A 399 -30.69 5.32 -0.52
CA PRO A 399 -30.52 6.76 -0.43
C PRO A 399 -31.80 7.51 -0.79
N LYS A 400 -32.02 8.67 -0.17
CA LYS A 400 -33.15 9.55 -0.47
C LYS A 400 -32.66 10.95 -0.81
N LYS A 401 -33.18 11.55 -1.87
CA LYS A 401 -33.04 13.00 -2.10
C LYS A 401 -34.02 13.72 -1.17
N ILE A 402 -33.53 14.56 -0.27
CA ILE A 402 -34.35 15.24 0.75
C ILE A 402 -34.57 16.73 0.43
N ALA A 403 -33.70 17.32 -0.39
CA ALA A 403 -33.82 18.66 -0.96
C ALA A 403 -33.03 18.72 -2.27
N ASP A 404 -33.04 19.87 -2.94
CA ASP A 404 -32.19 20.08 -4.12
C ASP A 404 -30.72 19.87 -3.77
N ASP A 405 -30.08 18.97 -4.49
CA ASP A 405 -28.69 18.52 -4.32
C ASP A 405 -28.31 18.01 -2.92
N ILE A 406 -29.30 17.63 -2.08
CA ILE A 406 -29.03 17.05 -0.76
C ILE A 406 -29.63 15.65 -0.67
N TYR A 407 -28.76 14.71 -0.33
CA TYR A 407 -29.06 13.28 -0.24
C TYR A 407 -28.84 12.78 1.18
N GLN A 408 -29.61 11.78 1.57
CA GLN A 408 -29.50 11.14 2.88
C GLN A 408 -29.32 9.64 2.72
N LEU A 409 -28.32 9.09 3.41
CA LEU A 409 -28.05 7.66 3.52
C LEU A 409 -28.18 7.27 5.01
N ASN A 410 -28.95 6.23 5.31
CA ASN A 410 -29.23 5.83 6.69
C ASN A 410 -28.85 4.36 6.92
N GLY A 411 -28.29 4.08 8.09
CA GLY A 411 -28.01 2.72 8.56
C GLY A 411 -28.28 2.53 10.04
N THR A 412 -28.60 1.30 10.45
CA THR A 412 -28.99 1.00 11.83
C THR A 412 -28.52 -0.38 12.26
N LEU A 413 -27.87 -0.41 13.43
CA LEU A 413 -27.65 -1.60 14.23
C LEU A 413 -28.52 -1.50 15.47
N ASP A 414 -29.49 -2.41 15.62
CA ASP A 414 -30.40 -2.44 16.76
C ASP A 414 -30.25 -3.77 17.51
N TYR A 415 -29.33 -3.80 18.46
CA TYR A 415 -29.12 -4.93 19.35
C TYR A 415 -29.52 -4.59 20.78
N PRO A 416 -29.97 -5.56 21.60
CA PRO A 416 -30.43 -5.29 22.96
C PRO A 416 -29.45 -4.51 23.85
N ALA A 417 -28.14 -4.69 23.65
CA ALA A 417 -27.11 -4.01 24.43
C ALA A 417 -26.58 -2.72 23.79
N ILE A 418 -26.73 -2.58 22.47
CA ILE A 418 -26.08 -1.56 21.64
C ILE A 418 -27.01 -1.21 20.48
N LYS A 419 -27.43 0.04 20.45
CA LYS A 419 -28.11 0.66 19.32
C LYS A 419 -27.21 1.73 18.73
N HIS A 420 -27.05 1.69 17.42
CA HIS A 420 -26.29 2.66 16.64
C HIS A 420 -27.07 2.95 15.36
N ASN A 421 -27.62 4.15 15.29
CA ASN A 421 -28.20 4.69 14.06
C ASN A 421 -27.25 5.74 13.50
N ARG A 422 -26.92 5.63 12.21
CA ARG A 422 -26.09 6.58 11.50
C ARG A 422 -26.85 7.17 10.32
N THR A 423 -26.79 8.49 10.22
CA THR A 423 -27.29 9.25 9.07
C THR A 423 -26.14 10.02 8.45
N LEU A 424 -25.93 9.82 7.15
CA LEU A 424 -25.07 10.66 6.32
C LEU A 424 -25.95 11.61 5.52
N THR A 425 -25.87 12.91 5.77
CA THR A 425 -26.49 13.92 4.93
C THR A 425 -25.43 14.53 4.04
N TYR A 426 -25.57 14.38 2.74
CA TYR A 426 -24.54 14.65 1.75
C TYR A 426 -25.01 15.69 0.74
N ARG A 427 -24.24 16.76 0.61
CA ARG A 427 -24.34 17.74 -0.46
C ARG A 427 -23.10 17.64 -1.35
N PRO A 428 -23.21 17.11 -2.59
CA PRO A 428 -22.06 16.94 -3.48
C PRO A 428 -21.25 18.22 -3.66
N LEU A 429 -19.94 18.07 -3.82
CA LEU A 429 -18.96 19.15 -3.97
C LEU A 429 -18.83 20.11 -2.78
N SER A 430 -19.61 19.93 -1.69
CA SER A 430 -19.72 20.89 -0.59
C SER A 430 -19.42 20.24 0.76
N TRP A 431 -20.32 19.40 1.29
CA TRP A 431 -20.17 18.85 2.64
C TRP A 431 -20.87 17.50 2.86
N VAL A 432 -20.44 16.81 3.91
CA VAL A 432 -21.09 15.63 4.50
C VAL A 432 -21.31 15.91 5.99
N ILE A 433 -22.55 15.77 6.46
CA ILE A 433 -22.89 15.77 7.88
C ILE A 433 -23.08 14.31 8.32
N VAL A 434 -22.34 13.92 9.34
CA VAL A 434 -22.36 12.59 9.95
C VAL A 434 -23.03 12.69 11.30
N GLU A 435 -24.23 12.10 11.41
CA GLU A 435 -24.97 11.98 12.66
C GLU A 435 -24.92 10.54 13.16
N ASP A 436 -24.43 10.36 14.38
CA ASP A 436 -24.48 9.08 15.09
C ASP A 436 -25.36 9.20 16.33
N ILE A 437 -26.46 8.45 16.36
CA ILE A 437 -27.32 8.28 17.53
C ILE A 437 -26.98 6.94 18.18
N LEU A 438 -26.41 7.02 19.39
CA LEU A 438 -25.90 5.89 20.16
C LEU A 438 -26.73 5.72 21.44
N ASP A 439 -27.23 4.51 21.67
CA ASP A 439 -27.94 4.13 22.90
C ASP A 439 -27.48 2.76 23.38
N PHE A 440 -26.89 2.72 24.56
CA PHE A 440 -26.28 1.53 25.14
C PHE A 440 -27.03 1.12 26.40
N ALA A 441 -27.15 -0.19 26.63
CA ALA A 441 -27.78 -0.70 27.86
C ALA A 441 -27.03 -0.29 29.15
N ARG A 442 -25.72 -0.03 29.03
CA ARG A 442 -24.85 0.50 30.09
C ARG A 442 -23.90 1.54 29.50
N GLU A 443 -23.38 2.41 30.36
CA GLU A 443 -22.34 3.37 29.98
C GLU A 443 -21.10 2.65 29.38
N ARG A 444 -20.57 3.19 28.28
CA ARG A 444 -19.41 2.65 27.55
C ARG A 444 -18.56 3.79 26.99
N HIS A 445 -17.28 3.51 26.74
CA HIS A 445 -16.50 4.34 25.85
C HIS A 445 -16.90 4.10 24.38
N ALA A 446 -16.96 5.18 23.61
CA ALA A 446 -17.12 5.13 22.17
C ALA A 446 -16.26 6.20 21.49
N THR A 447 -15.76 5.90 20.29
CA THR A 447 -14.98 6.84 19.47
C THR A 447 -15.52 6.86 18.05
N GLN A 448 -15.93 8.02 17.56
CA GLN A 448 -16.28 8.22 16.14
C GLN A 448 -15.01 8.49 15.35
N TRP A 449 -14.67 7.64 14.37
CA TRP A 449 -13.44 7.72 13.58
C TRP A 449 -13.67 8.20 12.15
N PHE A 450 -12.72 8.96 11.62
CA PHE A 450 -12.62 9.38 10.21
C PHE A 450 -11.16 9.30 9.75
N HIS A 451 -10.94 8.77 8.54
CA HIS A 451 -9.63 8.63 7.92
C HIS A 451 -9.58 9.44 6.64
N LEU A 452 -8.63 10.35 6.56
CA LEU A 452 -8.41 11.17 5.37
C LEU A 452 -7.54 10.44 4.36
N GLU A 453 -7.69 10.76 3.08
CA GLU A 453 -6.71 10.38 2.08
C GLU A 453 -5.29 10.89 2.45
N ASN A 454 -4.26 10.14 2.06
CA ASN A 454 -2.88 10.31 2.55
C ASN A 454 -2.17 11.61 2.15
N ASP A 455 -2.80 12.46 1.33
CA ASP A 455 -2.25 13.70 0.78
C ASP A 455 -2.77 14.98 1.47
N PHE A 456 -3.59 14.86 2.51
CA PHE A 456 -3.98 15.98 3.38
C PHE A 456 -2.92 16.29 4.43
N ASN A 457 -2.76 17.57 4.74
CA ASN A 457 -1.92 18.09 5.82
C ASN A 457 -2.79 18.89 6.79
N LEU A 458 -2.56 18.74 8.09
CA LEU A 458 -3.22 19.57 9.10
C LEU A 458 -2.73 21.02 9.00
N VAL A 459 -3.65 21.96 8.84
CA VAL A 459 -3.38 23.42 8.85
C VAL A 459 -3.62 23.99 10.24
N SER A 460 -4.77 23.69 10.83
CA SER A 460 -5.13 24.18 12.16
C SER A 460 -6.00 23.18 12.90
N SER A 461 -5.94 23.24 14.22
CA SER A 461 -6.83 22.49 15.11
C SER A 461 -7.14 23.39 16.31
N ALA A 462 -8.42 23.60 16.58
CA ALA A 462 -8.90 24.33 17.74
C ALA A 462 -10.13 23.60 18.28
N GLU A 463 -10.09 23.19 19.56
CA GLU A 463 -11.16 22.42 20.19
C GLU A 463 -11.55 21.20 19.36
N ASN A 464 -12.80 21.12 18.89
CA ASN A 464 -13.34 20.05 18.06
C ASN A 464 -13.44 20.42 16.57
N GLN A 465 -12.76 21.50 16.16
CA GLN A 465 -12.66 21.94 14.77
C GLN A 465 -11.22 21.78 14.24
N LEU A 466 -11.09 21.17 13.07
CA LEU A 466 -9.85 20.95 12.36
C LEU A 466 -9.96 21.51 10.94
N CYS A 467 -8.86 22.06 10.44
CA CYS A 467 -8.70 22.42 9.04
C CYS A 467 -7.53 21.63 8.48
N PHE A 468 -7.77 20.95 7.36
CA PHE A 468 -6.77 20.26 6.57
C PHE A 468 -6.67 20.92 5.20
N GLN A 469 -5.50 20.81 4.58
CA GLN A 469 -5.25 21.32 3.24
C GLN A 469 -4.53 20.29 2.38
N ARG A 470 -4.91 20.26 1.12
CA ARG A 470 -4.30 19.48 0.06
C ARG A 470 -4.25 20.31 -1.20
N ALA A 471 -3.05 20.65 -1.66
CA ALA A 471 -2.88 21.56 -2.80
C ALA A 471 -3.75 22.83 -2.62
N ASN A 472 -4.73 23.07 -3.49
CA ASN A 472 -5.64 24.22 -3.42
C ASN A 472 -7.00 23.89 -2.77
N GLU A 473 -7.17 22.69 -2.22
CA GLU A 473 -8.40 22.26 -1.54
C GLU A 473 -8.25 22.35 -0.02
N GLU A 474 -9.30 22.81 0.64
CA GLU A 474 -9.43 22.77 2.10
C GLU A 474 -10.42 21.66 2.51
N LEU A 475 -10.28 21.20 3.75
CA LEU A 475 -11.23 20.33 4.42
C LEU A 475 -11.36 20.74 5.87
N HIS A 476 -12.54 21.25 6.21
CA HIS A 476 -12.93 21.62 7.57
C HIS A 476 -13.70 20.46 8.20
N ILE A 477 -13.27 20.01 9.37
CA ILE A 477 -13.93 18.97 10.15
C ILE A 477 -14.34 19.58 11.47
N HIS A 478 -15.62 19.53 11.82
CA HIS A 478 -16.12 20.10 13.07
C HIS A 478 -17.10 19.15 13.74
N CYS A 479 -16.73 18.60 14.88
CA CYS A 479 -17.65 17.91 15.77
C CYS A 479 -18.33 18.94 16.69
N LEU A 480 -19.65 19.04 16.60
CA LEU A 480 -20.46 20.01 17.36
C LEU A 480 -20.66 19.60 18.83
N ASP A 481 -20.08 18.48 19.23
CA ASP A 481 -20.23 17.92 20.56
C ASP A 481 -18.98 18.21 21.40
N GLU A 482 -19.03 19.31 22.14
CA GLU A 482 -17.90 19.85 22.93
C GLU A 482 -17.45 18.92 24.07
N ASP A 483 -18.30 17.97 24.51
CA ASP A 483 -17.97 17.02 25.58
C ASP A 483 -17.04 15.89 25.12
N LEU A 484 -16.85 15.74 23.80
CA LEU A 484 -16.00 14.69 23.23
C LEU A 484 -14.56 15.16 23.13
N ASN A 485 -13.64 14.24 23.43
CA ASN A 485 -12.21 14.50 23.31
C ASN A 485 -11.76 14.20 21.88
N LEU A 486 -11.18 15.21 21.21
CA LEU A 486 -10.49 15.04 19.95
C LEU A 486 -9.24 14.15 20.13
N LEU A 487 -9.15 13.11 19.31
CA LEU A 487 -7.99 12.26 19.10
C LEU A 487 -7.50 12.49 17.68
N LEU A 488 -6.22 12.77 17.52
CA LEU A 488 -5.61 12.96 16.20
C LEU A 488 -4.38 12.09 16.08
N HIS A 489 -4.37 11.23 15.06
CA HIS A 489 -3.28 10.32 14.77
C HIS A 489 -2.82 10.46 13.32
N TYR A 490 -1.53 10.23 13.08
CA TYR A 490 -0.95 10.15 11.75
C TYR A 490 0.07 9.02 11.73
N GLY A 491 -0.33 7.84 11.23
CA GLY A 491 0.54 6.65 11.16
C GLY A 491 1.19 6.26 12.49
N ASP A 492 0.40 6.16 13.56
CA ASP A 492 0.87 5.86 14.90
C ASP A 492 0.90 4.35 15.16
N GLU A 493 2.10 3.76 15.13
CA GLU A 493 2.29 2.33 15.40
C GLU A 493 2.16 1.91 16.86
N VAL A 494 2.20 2.86 17.80
CA VAL A 494 2.05 2.56 19.23
C VAL A 494 0.58 2.34 19.55
N SER A 495 -0.28 3.25 19.11
CA SER A 495 -1.73 3.11 19.28
C SER A 495 -2.39 2.24 18.20
N MET A 496 -1.64 1.93 17.13
CA MET A 496 -2.12 1.31 15.89
C MET A 496 -3.30 2.10 15.33
N GLN A 497 -3.03 3.29 14.81
CA GLN A 497 -4.04 4.19 14.25
C GLN A 497 -3.48 5.09 13.13
N GLY A 498 -4.30 5.44 12.14
CA GLY A 498 -3.95 6.37 11.07
C GLY A 498 -3.15 5.73 9.93
N PHE A 499 -3.59 4.58 9.42
CA PHE A 499 -2.99 3.93 8.26
C PHE A 499 -4.03 3.59 7.20
N LEU A 500 -3.68 3.77 5.93
CA LEU A 500 -4.47 3.31 4.78
C LEU A 500 -3.67 2.29 3.98
N SER A 501 -4.31 1.23 3.52
CA SER A 501 -3.73 0.23 2.62
C SER A 501 -4.48 0.18 1.30
N GLN A 502 -3.82 0.74 0.29
CA GLN A 502 -4.35 0.76 -1.08
C GLN A 502 -3.88 -0.42 -1.94
N LYS A 503 -2.84 -1.16 -1.50
CA LYS A 503 -2.21 -2.27 -2.22
C LYS A 503 -1.83 -3.39 -1.26
N ASP A 504 -1.71 -4.60 -1.81
CA ASP A 504 -1.27 -5.77 -1.05
C ASP A 504 0.13 -5.57 -0.45
N PHE A 505 0.24 -5.85 0.85
CA PHE A 505 1.39 -5.72 1.74
C PHE A 505 2.00 -4.31 1.82
N MET A 506 1.25 -3.28 1.41
CA MET A 506 1.66 -1.89 1.49
C MET A 506 0.61 -1.08 2.25
N PHE A 507 1.07 -0.12 3.04
CA PHE A 507 0.22 0.88 3.66
C PHE A 507 0.97 2.19 3.84
N ASP A 508 0.24 3.29 3.88
CA ASP A 508 0.74 4.64 4.09
C ASP A 508 0.15 5.21 5.38
N SER A 509 0.88 6.13 6.02
CA SER A 509 0.34 6.95 7.10
C SER A 509 -0.72 7.91 6.56
N ALA A 510 -1.82 8.04 7.30
CA ALA A 510 -2.91 8.94 7.01
C ALA A 510 -3.42 9.58 8.31
N TYR A 511 -4.11 10.71 8.18
CA TYR A 511 -4.76 11.31 9.35
C TYR A 511 -5.99 10.49 9.73
N ALA A 512 -6.03 10.05 10.99
CA ALA A 512 -7.21 9.51 11.63
C ALA A 512 -7.68 10.49 12.73
N ILE A 513 -8.91 10.97 12.57
CA ILE A 513 -9.60 11.89 13.48
C ILE A 513 -10.61 11.09 14.28
N GLY A 514 -10.51 11.16 15.60
CA GLY A 514 -11.38 10.47 16.54
C GLY A 514 -12.09 11.45 17.47
N PHE A 515 -13.39 11.30 17.69
CA PHE A 515 -14.10 12.02 18.76
C PHE A 515 -14.54 11.01 19.82
N LYS A 516 -13.89 11.04 20.99
CA LYS A 516 -14.02 10.02 22.03
C LYS A 516 -14.74 10.53 23.27
N GLY A 517 -15.72 9.76 23.73
CA GLY A 517 -16.46 10.02 24.96
C GLY A 517 -16.76 8.76 25.77
N LYS A 518 -17.43 8.97 26.91
CA LYS A 518 -18.00 7.90 27.74
C LYS A 518 -19.42 8.28 28.10
N PHE A 519 -20.39 7.47 27.71
CA PHE A 519 -21.80 7.79 27.89
C PHE A 519 -22.67 6.54 27.76
N LYS A 520 -23.92 6.64 28.23
CA LYS A 520 -24.96 5.65 27.98
C LYS A 520 -25.74 5.96 26.69
N GLN A 521 -26.09 7.23 26.49
CA GLN A 521 -26.78 7.73 25.30
C GLN A 521 -26.07 8.99 24.82
N LYS A 522 -25.90 9.13 23.51
CA LYS A 522 -25.30 10.32 22.91
C LYS A 522 -25.76 10.46 21.46
N ARG A 523 -25.92 11.71 21.03
CA ARG A 523 -26.07 12.09 19.63
C ARG A 523 -24.84 12.89 19.25
N ILE A 524 -24.04 12.37 18.33
CA ILE A 524 -22.81 12.99 17.85
C ILE A 524 -23.08 13.56 16.46
N LEU A 525 -22.78 14.84 16.26
CA LEU A 525 -22.89 15.50 14.96
C LEU A 525 -21.52 16.03 14.53
N THR A 526 -21.04 15.55 13.39
CA THR A 526 -19.77 15.99 12.80
C THR A 526 -19.98 16.44 11.37
N ILE A 527 -19.50 17.64 11.05
CA ILE A 527 -19.52 18.22 9.71
C ILE A 527 -18.16 18.03 9.05
N LEU A 528 -18.15 17.54 7.82
CA LEU A 528 -16.99 17.48 6.93
C LEU A 528 -17.27 18.40 5.73
N ALA A 529 -16.57 19.53 5.59
CA ALA A 529 -16.87 20.58 4.62
C ALA A 529 -15.64 20.99 3.81
N ARG A 530 -15.79 21.25 2.51
CA ARG A 530 -14.65 21.52 1.59
C ARG A 530 -14.17 22.97 1.60
N SER A 531 -14.83 23.84 2.35
CA SER A 531 -14.42 25.22 2.59
C SER A 531 -15.09 25.76 3.85
N MET A 532 -14.66 26.92 4.34
CA MET A 532 -15.34 27.60 5.44
C MET A 532 -16.79 27.98 5.07
N ALA A 533 -17.03 28.40 3.83
CA ALA A 533 -18.37 28.73 3.36
C ALA A 533 -19.29 27.49 3.33
N ASP A 534 -18.74 26.32 2.96
CA ASP A 534 -19.47 25.05 3.03
C ASP A 534 -19.78 24.65 4.48
N LEU A 535 -18.84 24.91 5.41
CA LEU A 535 -19.05 24.67 6.83
C LEU A 535 -20.19 25.53 7.38
N ASP A 536 -20.20 26.82 7.04
CA ASP A 536 -21.28 27.74 7.43
C ASP A 536 -22.61 27.32 6.81
N ASN A 537 -22.62 26.92 5.54
CA ASN A 537 -23.81 26.39 4.88
C ASN A 537 -24.36 25.11 5.56
N ALA A 538 -23.48 24.20 5.98
CA ALA A 538 -23.88 23.01 6.72
C ALA A 538 -24.46 23.35 8.11
N LYS A 539 -23.88 24.33 8.81
CA LYS A 539 -24.41 24.82 10.10
C LYS A 539 -25.79 25.48 9.94
N GLU A 540 -25.98 26.26 8.87
CA GLU A 540 -27.27 26.85 8.51
C GLU A 540 -28.32 25.75 8.23
N PHE A 541 -27.96 24.73 7.45
CA PHE A 541 -28.82 23.57 7.19
C PHE A 541 -29.26 22.86 8.48
N LEU A 542 -28.39 22.79 9.48
CA LEU A 542 -28.69 22.22 10.80
C LEU A 542 -29.46 23.18 11.74
N GLY A 543 -29.64 24.45 11.36
CA GLY A 543 -30.26 25.47 12.21
C GLY A 543 -29.41 25.90 13.40
N VAL A 544 -28.09 25.70 13.34
CA VAL A 544 -27.15 26.09 14.41
C VAL A 544 -26.81 27.58 14.26
N LYS A 545 -27.19 28.42 15.24
CA LYS A 545 -26.79 29.85 15.26
C LYS A 545 -25.32 29.98 15.65
N GLN A 546 -24.57 30.79 14.91
CA GLN A 546 -23.15 31.09 15.19
C GLN A 546 -22.97 31.66 16.62
N PRO A 547 -22.00 31.17 17.40
CA PRO A 547 -21.31 31.98 18.38
C PRO A 547 -20.21 32.80 17.67
N ASP A 548 -20.11 34.07 18.04
CA ASP A 548 -19.05 34.98 17.66
C ASP A 548 -17.79 34.61 18.46
N VAL A 549 -16.84 33.92 17.84
CA VAL A 549 -15.56 33.57 18.48
C VAL A 549 -14.43 33.94 17.55
N SER A 550 -13.85 35.11 17.81
CA SER A 550 -12.47 35.41 17.48
C SER A 550 -11.58 34.31 18.06
N LEU A 551 -10.98 33.47 17.21
CA LEU A 551 -10.05 32.41 17.60
C LEU A 551 -8.85 33.01 18.36
N PRO A 552 -8.63 32.67 19.65
CA PRO A 552 -7.38 32.97 20.32
C PRO A 552 -6.30 32.01 19.83
N ASN A 553 -5.17 32.55 19.36
CA ASN A 553 -3.97 31.79 19.04
C ASN A 553 -3.38 31.16 20.31
N SER A 554 -3.52 29.85 20.47
CA SER A 554 -2.55 29.08 21.26
C SER A 554 -2.56 27.59 20.83
N PRO A 555 -1.55 27.12 20.09
CA PRO A 555 -1.48 25.74 19.63
C PRO A 555 -0.97 24.80 20.74
N LEU A 556 -1.64 23.67 20.92
CA LEU A 556 -1.01 22.45 21.42
C LEU A 556 -0.52 21.66 20.21
N THR A 557 0.74 21.86 19.83
CA THR A 557 1.43 21.14 18.74
C THR A 557 1.78 19.71 19.19
N PRO A 558 1.58 18.66 18.38
CA PRO A 558 2.05 17.31 18.69
C PRO A 558 3.57 17.28 18.88
N GLN A 559 4.05 16.58 19.90
CA GLN A 559 5.49 16.46 20.17
C GLN A 559 6.17 15.51 19.18
N ILE A 560 7.12 16.00 18.38
CA ILE A 560 7.93 15.17 17.46
C ILE A 560 8.92 14.29 18.23
N ILE A 561 9.53 14.83 19.29
CA ILE A 561 10.34 14.09 20.25
C ILE A 561 9.59 14.09 21.58
N LYS A 562 9.33 12.90 22.12
CA LYS A 562 8.61 12.73 23.39
C LYS A 562 9.27 13.53 24.51
N GLY A 563 8.51 14.39 25.17
CA GLY A 563 8.97 15.22 26.28
C GLY A 563 9.61 16.54 25.86
N GLU A 564 9.79 16.79 24.55
CA GLU A 564 10.31 18.05 24.02
C GLU A 564 9.17 18.87 23.42
N ARG A 565 9.23 20.19 23.61
CA ARG A 565 8.25 21.12 23.00
C ARG A 565 8.36 21.08 21.47
N HIS A 566 7.24 21.29 20.77
CA HIS A 566 7.25 21.39 19.32
C HIS A 566 6.65 22.72 18.82
N LEU A 567 7.32 23.36 17.88
CA LEU A 567 6.88 24.58 17.20
C LEU A 567 6.87 24.38 15.68
N ALA A 568 5.70 24.51 15.06
CA ALA A 568 5.56 24.49 13.62
C ALA A 568 5.22 25.90 13.13
N LEU A 569 5.95 26.38 12.13
CA LEU A 569 5.82 27.72 11.56
C LEU A 569 5.68 27.61 10.04
N SER A 570 4.69 28.33 9.52
CA SER A 570 4.35 28.29 8.09
C SER A 570 5.35 29.07 7.24
N GLU A 571 6.09 29.99 7.86
CA GLU A 571 7.17 30.76 7.25
C GLU A 571 8.34 31.01 8.21
N MET A 572 9.56 31.04 7.67
CA MET A 572 10.80 31.33 8.42
C MET A 572 10.74 32.64 9.20
N ASN A 573 10.10 33.68 8.67
CA ASN A 573 10.02 35.00 9.29
C ASN A 573 9.20 35.01 10.58
N GLU A 574 8.35 34.01 10.81
CA GLU A 574 7.61 33.81 12.05
C GLU A 574 8.52 33.30 13.19
N LEU A 575 9.69 32.73 12.87
CA LEU A 575 10.64 32.30 13.88
C LEU A 575 11.25 33.53 14.55
N LYS A 576 11.01 33.67 15.86
CA LYS A 576 11.48 34.79 16.69
C LYS A 576 12.50 34.33 17.71
N ARG A 577 13.26 35.27 18.28
CA ARG A 577 14.36 34.99 19.23
C ARG A 577 13.91 34.20 20.45
N ASN A 578 12.77 34.54 21.04
CA ASN A 578 12.20 33.87 22.20
C ASN A 578 11.82 32.41 21.92
N HIS A 579 11.54 32.06 20.65
CA HIS A 579 11.31 30.67 20.27
C HIS A 579 12.58 29.81 20.39
N LEU A 580 13.76 30.41 20.50
CA LEU A 580 15.08 29.76 20.54
C LEU A 580 15.78 29.96 21.90
N ASP A 581 15.01 30.03 22.99
CA ASP A 581 15.55 30.17 24.37
C ASP A 581 15.76 28.84 25.09
N ASN A 582 15.15 27.76 24.59
CA ASN A 582 15.16 26.45 25.22
C ASN A 582 15.26 25.35 24.17
N LYS A 583 15.56 24.13 24.58
CA LYS A 583 15.49 22.97 23.69
C LYS A 583 14.08 22.71 23.16
N GLY A 584 13.97 22.13 21.97
CA GLY A 584 12.70 21.78 21.34
C GLY A 584 12.86 21.29 19.90
N THR A 585 11.76 20.81 19.34
CA THR A 585 11.68 20.45 17.91
C THR A 585 10.95 21.53 17.13
N PHE A 586 11.42 21.82 15.93
CA PHE A 586 10.91 22.88 15.08
C PHE A 586 10.59 22.34 13.70
N GLN A 587 9.51 22.83 13.12
CA GLN A 587 9.20 22.68 11.70
C GLN A 587 9.04 24.07 11.10
N VAL A 588 9.88 24.42 10.12
CA VAL A 588 9.94 25.78 9.57
C VAL A 588 10.05 25.69 8.06
N VAL A 589 9.23 26.46 7.34
CA VAL A 589 9.29 26.56 5.88
C VAL A 589 10.21 27.71 5.46
N SER A 590 11.18 27.44 4.60
CA SER A 590 12.08 28.41 3.96
C SER A 590 12.08 28.13 2.46
N ASP A 591 11.78 29.13 1.62
CA ASP A 591 11.68 28.98 0.15
C ASP A 591 10.91 27.72 -0.32
N ASN A 592 9.70 27.50 0.17
CA ASN A 592 8.88 26.30 -0.11
C ASN A 592 9.45 24.96 0.38
N VAL A 593 10.61 24.95 1.05
CA VAL A 593 11.21 23.77 1.65
C VAL A 593 10.89 23.72 3.13
N THR A 594 10.24 22.64 3.57
CA THR A 594 9.96 22.40 4.98
C THR A 594 11.15 21.73 5.65
N PHE A 595 11.77 22.40 6.62
CA PHE A 595 12.81 21.84 7.47
C PHE A 595 12.23 21.38 8.80
N THR A 596 12.59 20.17 9.21
CA THR A 596 12.35 19.70 10.58
C THR A 596 13.69 19.55 11.29
N PHE A 597 13.81 20.14 12.48
CA PHE A 597 15.05 20.08 13.25
C PHE A 597 14.82 20.09 14.77
N PHE A 598 15.74 19.47 15.51
CA PHE A 598 15.83 19.60 16.95
C PHE A 598 16.90 20.63 17.28
N GLY A 599 16.58 21.60 18.13
CA GLY A 599 17.55 22.56 18.63
C GLY A 599 17.69 22.45 20.13
N ASN A 600 18.93 22.35 20.63
CA ASN A 600 19.27 22.54 22.03
C ASN A 600 19.80 23.96 22.21
N PHE A 601 18.88 24.89 22.43
CA PHE A 601 19.17 26.31 22.62
C PHE A 601 19.11 26.71 24.09
N PHE A 602 19.81 27.79 24.43
CA PHE A 602 19.85 28.38 25.77
C PHE A 602 19.42 29.86 25.74
N GLN A 603 18.95 30.39 26.86
CA GLN A 603 18.64 31.82 26.97
C GLN A 603 19.87 32.68 26.66
N ASP A 604 20.99 32.37 27.32
CA ASP A 604 22.28 33.02 27.07
C ASP A 604 23.02 32.37 25.90
N LYS A 605 23.61 33.22 25.04
CA LYS A 605 24.42 32.78 23.90
C LYS A 605 25.63 31.97 24.40
N LYS A 606 25.86 30.79 23.81
CA LYS A 606 27.05 29.95 24.03
C LYS A 606 28.21 30.34 23.11
N LYS A 607 29.41 29.81 23.33
CA LYS A 607 30.62 30.16 22.57
C LYS A 607 30.48 29.92 21.06
N LYS A 608 29.88 28.79 20.68
CA LYS A 608 29.64 28.39 19.29
C LYS A 608 28.26 27.76 19.12
N ILE A 609 27.83 27.62 17.87
CA ILE A 609 26.67 26.84 17.46
C ILE A 609 27.09 25.75 16.45
N VAL A 610 26.63 24.52 16.66
CA VAL A 610 26.97 23.37 15.83
C VAL A 610 25.73 22.85 15.11
N PHE A 611 25.78 22.78 13.79
CA PHE A 611 24.72 22.23 12.95
C PHE A 611 25.07 20.83 12.48
N PHE A 612 24.20 19.87 12.76
CA PHE A 612 24.35 18.47 12.46
C PHE A 612 23.46 18.07 11.28
N PHE A 613 24.06 17.36 10.32
CA PHE A 613 23.37 16.83 9.15
C PHE A 613 23.41 15.29 9.11
N PRO A 614 22.29 14.66 8.70
CA PRO A 614 22.15 13.21 8.72
C PRO A 614 22.91 12.56 7.55
N GLY A 615 23.36 11.33 7.76
CA GLY A 615 23.86 10.46 6.69
C GLY A 615 22.71 9.77 5.95
N ALA A 616 22.97 8.56 5.44
CA ALA A 616 21.90 7.70 4.96
C ALA A 616 20.92 7.36 6.10
N THR A 617 19.62 7.41 5.80
CA THR A 617 18.54 7.22 6.76
C THR A 617 17.89 5.85 6.58
N ASN A 618 17.65 5.16 7.70
CA ASN A 618 16.79 3.97 7.69
C ASN A 618 15.34 4.39 7.96
N ARG A 619 14.55 4.51 6.89
CA ARG A 619 13.16 5.01 6.92
C ARG A 619 12.19 4.16 7.74
N SER A 620 12.59 2.95 8.14
CA SER A 620 11.78 2.10 9.03
C SER A 620 11.81 2.54 10.50
N LYS A 621 12.73 3.43 10.90
CA LYS A 621 12.90 3.84 12.31
C LYS A 621 12.20 5.15 12.71
N SER A 622 12.06 6.12 11.79
CA SER A 622 11.37 7.41 12.04
C SER A 622 11.18 8.18 10.73
N LYS A 623 10.09 8.96 10.62
CA LYS A 623 9.82 9.90 9.50
C LYS A 623 10.70 11.15 9.56
N PHE A 624 11.16 11.55 10.75
CA PHE A 624 12.07 12.68 10.97
C PHE A 624 13.38 12.14 11.58
N ASP A 625 14.34 11.81 10.72
CA ASP A 625 15.62 11.25 11.14
C ASP A 625 16.63 12.36 11.47
N MET A 626 16.43 13.00 12.62
CA MET A 626 17.39 13.94 13.22
C MET A 626 18.52 13.14 13.87
N GLN A 627 19.38 12.53 13.05
CA GLN A 627 20.46 11.66 13.52
C GLN A 627 21.32 12.38 14.57
N ARG A 628 21.66 11.66 15.64
CA ARG A 628 22.56 12.12 16.72
C ARG A 628 22.01 13.23 17.62
N PHE A 629 20.73 13.59 17.54
CA PHE A 629 20.16 14.64 18.41
C PHE A 629 20.36 14.39 19.92
N SER A 630 20.46 13.12 20.34
CA SER A 630 20.76 12.73 21.71
C SER A 630 22.17 13.10 22.18
N TRP A 631 23.08 13.47 21.27
CA TRP A 631 24.43 13.94 21.61
C TRP A 631 24.43 15.36 22.16
N SER A 632 23.31 16.09 22.03
CA SER A 632 23.12 17.42 22.60
C SER A 632 23.41 17.48 24.10
N SER A 633 23.17 16.39 24.85
CA SER A 633 23.44 16.33 26.29
C SER A 633 24.93 16.26 26.66
N GLU A 634 25.79 15.92 25.70
CA GLU A 634 27.25 15.82 25.88
C GLU A 634 27.97 17.11 25.46
N LEU A 635 27.24 18.05 24.81
CA LEU A 635 27.77 19.28 24.22
C LEU A 635 27.09 20.51 24.86
N ASN A 636 27.18 20.63 26.19
CA ASN A 636 26.47 21.67 26.94
C ASN A 636 27.10 23.07 26.86
N ASP A 637 28.33 23.17 26.35
CA ASP A 637 29.08 24.42 26.20
C ASP A 637 28.82 25.14 24.86
N VAL A 638 28.02 24.53 23.99
CA VAL A 638 27.63 25.05 22.67
C VAL A 638 26.14 24.87 22.42
N GLU A 639 25.58 25.66 21.49
CA GLU A 639 24.24 25.39 20.97
C GLU A 639 24.33 24.32 19.88
N THR A 640 23.33 23.44 19.78
CA THR A 640 23.33 22.37 18.78
C THR A 640 22.00 22.29 18.04
N VAL A 641 22.06 22.10 16.72
CA VAL A 641 20.88 22.04 15.84
C VAL A 641 21.01 20.84 14.91
N PHE A 642 20.04 19.94 14.93
CA PHE A 642 20.06 18.66 14.21
C PHE A 642 18.95 18.65 13.17
N PHE A 643 19.31 18.74 11.89
CA PHE A 643 18.35 18.75 10.80
C PHE A 643 17.98 17.32 10.35
N ALA A 644 16.74 17.15 9.91
CA ALA A 644 16.36 16.05 9.02
C ALA A 644 16.56 16.48 7.55
N ASP A 645 16.78 15.52 6.64
CA ASP A 645 16.90 15.81 5.21
C ASP A 645 15.51 16.13 4.59
N PRO A 646 15.28 17.34 4.05
CA PRO A 646 13.99 17.76 3.50
C PRO A 646 13.67 17.11 2.14
N THR A 647 14.59 16.32 1.59
CA THR A 647 14.38 15.54 0.35
C THR A 647 13.47 14.35 0.58
N TYR A 648 13.43 13.83 1.81
CA TYR A 648 12.54 12.74 2.15
C TYR A 648 11.09 13.20 2.14
N LYS A 649 10.32 12.64 1.21
CA LYS A 649 8.88 12.89 1.08
C LYS A 649 8.14 11.56 1.21
N PRO A 650 6.88 11.56 1.67
CA PRO A 650 6.07 10.34 1.74
C PRO A 650 5.95 9.61 0.39
N ASN A 651 6.04 10.34 -0.72
CA ASN A 651 5.89 9.82 -2.08
C ASN A 651 7.21 9.37 -2.75
N ASN A 652 8.33 9.36 -2.02
CA ASN A 652 9.59 8.76 -2.49
C ASN A 652 10.11 7.76 -1.46
N ASP A 653 11.04 6.90 -1.86
CA ASP A 653 11.66 5.84 -1.06
C ASP A 653 13.18 6.00 -0.97
N LEU A 654 13.70 7.21 -1.23
CA LEU A 654 15.13 7.54 -1.09
C LEU A 654 15.62 7.21 0.32
N SER A 655 16.68 6.41 0.44
CA SER A 655 17.40 6.16 1.70
C SER A 655 18.51 7.18 1.97
N ILE A 656 18.76 8.08 1.02
CA ILE A 656 19.81 9.10 1.07
C ILE A 656 19.44 10.25 0.12
N GLY A 657 19.42 11.50 0.61
CA GLY A 657 18.82 12.64 -0.09
C GLY A 657 19.76 13.81 -0.41
N TRP A 658 20.88 13.96 0.32
CA TRP A 658 21.85 15.06 0.17
C TRP A 658 21.23 16.47 0.14
N PHE A 659 20.06 16.64 0.76
CA PHE A 659 19.32 17.91 0.79
C PHE A 659 19.03 18.46 -0.62
N GLN A 660 18.82 17.58 -1.61
CA GLN A 660 18.48 17.99 -2.99
C GLN A 660 17.07 18.57 -3.10
N HIS A 661 16.12 18.07 -2.30
CA HIS A 661 14.70 18.41 -2.35
C HIS A 661 14.04 18.22 -3.73
N THR A 662 13.93 19.26 -4.56
CA THR A 662 13.37 19.15 -5.92
C THR A 662 14.17 19.98 -6.92
N TYR A 663 13.96 19.74 -8.22
CA TYR A 663 14.60 20.51 -9.27
C TYR A 663 14.24 22.01 -9.23
N LYS A 664 13.06 22.37 -8.69
CA LYS A 664 12.63 23.77 -8.53
C LYS A 664 13.27 24.43 -7.32
N ASP A 665 13.07 23.83 -6.15
CA ASP A 665 13.50 24.38 -4.87
C ASP A 665 14.65 23.51 -4.30
N PHE A 666 15.87 24.04 -4.34
CA PHE A 666 17.06 23.32 -3.85
C PHE A 666 17.15 23.40 -2.32
N GLY A 667 17.25 22.25 -1.67
CA GLY A 667 17.25 22.20 -0.20
C GLY A 667 18.43 22.95 0.44
N ILE A 668 19.63 22.95 -0.16
CA ILE A 668 20.77 23.70 0.40
C ILE A 668 20.56 25.23 0.32
N ASP A 669 19.93 25.75 -0.74
CA ASP A 669 19.61 27.18 -0.88
C ASP A 669 18.66 27.64 0.23
N ALA A 670 17.59 26.88 0.44
CA ALA A 670 16.62 27.15 1.48
C ALA A 670 17.20 27.00 2.89
N LEU A 671 18.11 26.02 3.08
CA LEU A 671 18.79 25.75 4.33
C LEU A 671 19.75 26.88 4.71
N GLU A 672 20.49 27.43 3.74
CA GLU A 672 21.39 28.57 3.97
C GLU A 672 20.61 29.75 4.57
N LYS A 673 19.46 30.10 3.99
CA LYS A 673 18.60 31.19 4.49
C LYS A 673 18.13 30.92 5.92
N LEU A 674 17.70 29.69 6.21
CA LEU A 674 17.26 29.29 7.53
C LEU A 674 18.39 29.38 8.57
N ILE A 675 19.60 28.92 8.23
CA ILE A 675 20.77 29.01 9.11
C ILE A 675 21.15 30.48 9.37
N ARG A 676 21.15 31.33 8.34
CA ARG A 676 21.37 32.78 8.49
C ARG A 676 20.33 33.42 9.41
N HIS A 677 19.07 33.02 9.28
CA HIS A 677 18.00 33.53 10.14
C HIS A 677 18.15 33.08 11.60
N ILE A 678 18.39 31.79 11.85
CA ILE A 678 18.61 31.24 13.20
C ILE A 678 19.80 31.94 13.87
N THR A 679 20.91 32.08 13.16
CA THR A 679 22.14 32.68 13.70
C THR A 679 22.01 34.18 13.91
N ALA A 680 21.30 34.91 13.04
CA ALA A 680 20.97 36.32 13.24
C ALA A 680 20.10 36.55 14.48
N LEU A 681 19.10 35.70 14.72
CA LEU A 681 18.30 35.76 15.94
C LEU A 681 19.19 35.54 17.18
N LYS A 682 20.01 34.50 17.18
CA LYS A 682 20.87 34.13 18.32
C LYS A 682 22.12 35.00 18.49
N GLY A 683 22.46 35.81 17.49
CA GLY A 683 23.63 36.69 17.51
C GLY A 683 24.96 35.97 17.25
N TYR A 684 24.96 34.89 16.45
CA TYR A 684 26.19 34.20 16.04
C TYR A 684 26.79 34.80 14.77
N ALA A 685 28.08 35.10 14.82
CA ALA A 685 28.90 35.35 13.65
C ALA A 685 29.28 34.03 12.96
N GLN A 686 29.78 34.13 11.74
CA GLN A 686 30.05 32.98 10.88
C GLN A 686 31.22 32.12 11.35
N ASP A 687 32.23 32.72 11.95
CA ASP A 687 33.38 32.06 12.61
C ASP A 687 33.02 31.41 13.95
N GLU A 688 31.79 31.62 14.43
CA GLU A 688 31.24 30.92 15.60
C GLU A 688 30.33 29.73 15.20
N MET A 689 30.21 29.45 13.89
CA MET A 689 29.42 28.34 13.35
C MET A 689 30.31 27.13 13.05
N VAL A 690 29.79 25.93 13.36
CA VAL A 690 30.42 24.66 12.99
C VAL A 690 29.43 23.77 12.26
N PHE A 691 29.79 23.28 11.08
CA PHE A 691 29.01 22.29 10.33
C PHE A 691 29.55 20.89 10.53
N PHE A 692 28.70 19.94 10.92
CA PHE A 692 29.08 18.55 11.15
C PHE A 692 28.22 17.58 10.36
N GLY A 693 28.88 16.60 9.71
CA GLY A 693 28.17 15.48 9.11
C GLY A 693 29.09 14.35 8.61
N SER A 694 28.54 13.14 8.54
CA SER A 694 29.22 11.99 7.92
C SER A 694 28.54 11.60 6.62
N SER A 695 29.28 11.04 5.67
CA SER A 695 28.74 10.53 4.39
C SER A 695 27.91 11.62 3.67
N ALA A 696 26.57 11.46 3.60
CA ALA A 696 25.66 12.43 2.99
C ALA A 696 25.63 13.76 3.75
N GLY A 697 25.63 13.71 5.09
CA GLY A 697 25.70 14.90 5.92
C GLY A 697 27.04 15.61 5.76
N GLY A 698 28.11 14.86 5.46
CA GLY A 698 29.41 15.44 5.13
C GLY A 698 29.38 16.24 3.82
N PHE A 699 28.64 15.77 2.80
CA PHE A 699 28.39 16.55 1.60
C PHE A 699 27.64 17.85 1.91
N VAL A 700 26.59 17.79 2.74
CA VAL A 700 25.81 18.98 3.15
C VAL A 700 26.70 19.99 3.89
N SER A 701 27.52 19.53 4.84
CA SER A 701 28.49 20.37 5.55
C SER A 701 29.45 21.08 4.61
N LEU A 702 30.00 20.36 3.62
CA LEU A 702 30.92 20.96 2.63
C LEU A 702 30.20 21.96 1.72
N LYS A 703 28.97 21.67 1.27
CA LYS A 703 28.15 22.61 0.47
C LYS A 703 27.81 23.88 1.25
N LEU A 704 27.63 23.79 2.57
CA LEU A 704 27.45 24.97 3.41
C LEU A 704 28.77 25.71 3.62
N ALA A 705 29.90 25.01 3.79
CA ALA A 705 31.21 25.66 3.86
C ALA A 705 31.56 26.46 2.58
N GLU A 706 31.04 26.08 1.40
CA GLU A 706 31.15 26.89 0.17
C GLU A 706 30.40 28.24 0.23
N ARG A 707 29.40 28.35 1.10
CA ARG A 707 28.50 29.51 1.28
C ARG A 707 28.84 30.31 2.54
N PHE A 708 29.50 29.64 3.47
CA PHE A 708 29.98 30.19 4.72
C PHE A 708 31.51 29.99 4.83
N ASP A 709 32.28 30.75 4.05
CA ASP A 709 33.76 30.74 4.03
C ASP A 709 34.50 30.87 5.38
N LYS A 710 33.93 31.58 6.37
CA LYS A 710 34.47 31.72 7.73
C LYS A 710 34.07 30.62 8.73
N SER A 711 33.11 29.76 8.40
CA SER A 711 32.65 28.72 9.35
C SER A 711 33.63 27.56 9.41
N ASP A 712 33.69 26.91 10.55
CA ASP A 712 34.38 25.63 10.68
C ASP A 712 33.51 24.47 10.15
N ALA A 713 34.11 23.38 9.70
CA ALA A 713 33.39 22.16 9.32
C ALA A 713 34.16 20.88 9.62
N ILE A 714 33.45 19.85 10.10
CA ILE A 714 33.97 18.49 10.28
C ILE A 714 33.15 17.52 9.44
N CYS A 715 33.84 16.82 8.56
CA CYS A 715 33.23 15.88 7.62
C CYS A 715 33.89 14.51 7.73
N ILE A 716 33.11 13.45 7.91
CA ILE A 716 33.63 12.07 8.00
C ILE A 716 33.20 11.28 6.77
N ASN A 717 34.18 10.73 6.03
CA ASN A 717 33.98 9.96 4.78
C ASN A 717 32.94 10.61 3.83
N PRO A 718 33.07 11.91 3.48
CA PRO A 718 32.02 12.65 2.78
C PRO A 718 31.84 12.22 1.32
N GLN A 719 30.59 12.28 0.85
CA GLN A 719 30.25 11.99 -0.55
C GLN A 719 30.33 13.25 -1.41
N ILE A 720 31.55 13.68 -1.75
CA ILE A 720 31.83 14.98 -2.41
C ILE A 720 31.24 15.13 -3.83
N TYR A 721 31.37 14.11 -4.67
CA TYR A 721 30.88 14.12 -6.06
C TYR A 721 29.84 13.03 -6.28
N LEU A 722 28.55 13.39 -6.27
CA LEU A 722 27.44 12.42 -6.28
C LEU A 722 27.40 11.53 -7.53
N PRO A 723 27.76 11.99 -8.75
CA PRO A 723 27.75 11.12 -9.94
C PRO A 723 28.71 9.92 -9.86
N LYS A 724 29.69 9.92 -8.94
CA LYS A 724 30.61 8.80 -8.71
C LYS A 724 30.37 8.05 -7.39
N TYR A 725 29.21 8.24 -6.77
CA TYR A 725 28.83 7.49 -5.57
C TYR A 725 28.46 6.03 -5.93
N SER A 726 27.19 5.67 -5.80
CA SER A 726 26.63 4.40 -6.26
C SER A 726 25.65 4.70 -7.37
N ARG A 727 25.77 3.98 -8.49
CA ARG A 727 24.96 4.24 -9.69
C ARG A 727 23.47 4.13 -9.38
N ASP A 728 23.05 3.12 -8.63
CA ASP A 728 21.64 2.90 -8.32
C ASP A 728 21.08 4.02 -7.42
N PHE A 729 21.80 4.38 -6.35
CA PHE A 729 21.37 5.47 -5.46
C PHE A 729 21.34 6.83 -6.17
N TYR A 730 22.32 7.09 -7.05
CA TYR A 730 22.39 8.33 -7.81
C TYR A 730 21.29 8.41 -8.86
N GLN A 731 21.06 7.36 -9.65
CA GLN A 731 19.96 7.33 -10.63
C GLN A 731 18.60 7.44 -9.95
N HIS A 732 18.44 6.81 -8.79
CA HIS A 732 17.22 6.92 -8.00
C HIS A 732 16.98 8.34 -7.50
N LEU A 733 18.02 9.01 -6.99
CA LEU A 733 17.99 10.43 -6.64
C LEU A 733 17.57 11.31 -7.82
N LEU A 734 18.13 11.07 -9.01
CA LEU A 734 17.78 11.81 -10.22
C LEU A 734 16.31 11.61 -10.59
N SER A 735 15.81 10.38 -10.55
CA SER A 735 14.42 10.09 -10.89
C SER A 735 13.41 10.81 -9.99
N VAL A 736 13.77 11.02 -8.72
CA VAL A 736 12.92 11.66 -7.71
C VAL A 736 13.05 13.18 -7.71
N CYS A 737 14.28 13.70 -7.71
CA CYS A 737 14.54 15.13 -7.54
C CYS A 737 14.49 15.88 -8.87
N TYR A 738 14.81 15.21 -9.98
CA TYR A 738 14.96 15.78 -11.32
C TYR A 738 14.12 15.03 -12.37
N PRO A 739 12.79 14.86 -12.15
CA PRO A 739 11.95 14.03 -13.00
C PRO A 739 11.91 14.56 -14.44
N GLY A 740 12.11 13.66 -15.40
CA GLY A 740 12.04 13.97 -16.84
C GLY A 740 13.31 14.58 -17.43
N LEU A 741 14.40 14.73 -16.67
CA LEU A 741 15.71 15.16 -17.17
C LEU A 741 16.67 13.98 -17.30
N SER A 742 17.47 13.96 -18.35
CA SER A 742 18.60 13.05 -18.48
C SER A 742 19.76 13.44 -17.55
N GLU A 743 20.62 12.47 -17.23
CA GLU A 743 21.81 12.73 -16.40
C GLU A 743 22.71 13.83 -16.98
N GLN A 744 22.84 13.89 -18.31
CA GLN A 744 23.61 14.93 -18.97
C GLN A 744 22.99 16.32 -18.77
N GLU A 745 21.67 16.44 -18.93
CA GLU A 745 20.97 17.72 -18.68
C GLU A 745 21.08 18.14 -17.21
N VAL A 746 21.06 17.19 -16.27
CA VAL A 746 21.27 17.51 -14.85
C VAL A 746 22.70 17.99 -14.59
N LEU A 747 23.71 17.37 -15.19
CA LEU A 747 25.11 17.82 -15.07
C LEU A 747 25.31 19.22 -15.66
N GLU A 748 24.70 19.50 -16.81
CA GLU A 748 24.82 20.80 -17.49
C GLU A 748 24.08 21.93 -16.75
N ARG A 749 22.90 21.64 -16.18
CA ARG A 749 22.02 22.67 -15.58
C ARG A 749 22.13 22.79 -14.08
N PHE A 750 22.52 21.71 -13.39
CA PHE A 750 22.51 21.59 -11.92
C PHE A 750 23.80 20.96 -11.38
N GLY A 751 24.91 20.99 -12.15
CA GLY A 751 26.18 20.38 -11.75
C GLY A 751 26.71 20.87 -10.40
N ASP A 752 26.42 22.12 -10.04
CA ASP A 752 26.73 22.71 -8.73
C ASP A 752 25.92 22.09 -7.57
N ARG A 753 24.72 21.54 -7.83
CA ARG A 753 23.89 20.91 -6.80
C ARG A 753 24.37 19.52 -6.40
N ILE A 754 25.05 18.82 -7.31
CA ILE A 754 25.46 17.41 -7.17
C ILE A 754 26.98 17.23 -6.96
N ALA A 755 27.69 18.33 -6.74
CA ALA A 755 29.12 18.34 -6.46
C ALA A 755 29.50 19.47 -5.50
N VAL A 756 30.52 19.22 -4.66
CA VAL A 756 31.32 20.31 -4.09
C VAL A 756 32.29 20.76 -5.18
N THR A 757 32.24 22.04 -5.52
CA THR A 757 32.88 22.61 -6.72
C THR A 757 33.85 23.74 -6.42
N LYS A 758 33.77 24.39 -5.25
CA LYS A 758 34.71 25.45 -4.87
C LYS A 758 35.97 24.86 -4.24
N ASP A 759 37.07 25.59 -4.38
CA ASP A 759 38.31 25.30 -3.66
C ASP A 759 38.19 25.72 -2.18
N LEU A 760 37.83 24.75 -1.35
CA LEU A 760 37.70 24.89 0.11
C LEU A 760 39.02 25.18 0.84
N SER A 761 40.19 25.09 0.19
CA SER A 761 41.45 25.51 0.82
C SER A 761 41.53 27.03 1.04
N GLN A 762 40.70 27.79 0.32
CA GLN A 762 40.63 29.25 0.41
C GLN A 762 39.70 29.74 1.53
N ASN A 763 39.00 28.83 2.21
CA ASN A 763 38.15 29.20 3.34
C ASN A 763 38.99 29.73 4.50
N THR A 764 38.50 30.76 5.20
CA THR A 764 39.18 31.29 6.40
C THR A 764 38.77 30.55 7.67
N GLY A 765 37.67 29.80 7.64
CA GLY A 765 37.33 28.81 8.67
C GLY A 765 38.07 27.49 8.45
N ARG A 766 38.15 26.64 9.48
CA ARG A 766 38.85 25.36 9.41
C ARG A 766 37.93 24.25 8.92
N ILE A 767 38.32 23.55 7.86
CA ILE A 767 37.57 22.43 7.30
C ILE A 767 38.40 21.16 7.46
N ILE A 768 37.92 20.24 8.29
CA ILE A 768 38.58 18.97 8.54
C ILE A 768 37.77 17.84 7.91
N ILE A 769 38.37 17.14 6.95
CA ILE A 769 37.83 15.91 6.38
C ILE A 769 38.58 14.72 6.99
N PHE A 770 37.91 13.92 7.79
CA PHE A 770 38.41 12.62 8.23
C PHE A 770 38.01 11.56 7.20
N GLN A 771 38.99 10.92 6.58
CA GLN A 771 38.76 9.87 5.59
C GLN A 771 39.45 8.58 5.99
N ASN A 772 38.70 7.48 6.05
CA ASN A 772 39.25 6.16 6.26
C ASN A 772 39.97 5.67 5.00
N GLN A 773 41.20 5.20 5.15
CA GLN A 773 41.96 4.64 4.03
C GLN A 773 41.32 3.37 3.44
N TYR A 774 40.61 2.60 4.26
CA TYR A 774 39.96 1.34 3.85
C TYR A 774 38.61 1.57 3.14
N ASP A 775 38.15 2.81 3.03
CA ASP A 775 37.05 3.20 2.15
C ASP A 775 37.58 3.56 0.76
N GLU A 776 38.07 2.54 0.05
CA GLU A 776 38.78 2.70 -1.23
C GLU A 776 37.95 3.46 -2.28
N ASN A 777 36.63 3.23 -2.29
CA ASN A 777 35.74 3.89 -3.23
C ASN A 777 35.69 5.40 -2.98
N HIS A 778 35.47 5.86 -1.74
CA HIS A 778 35.43 7.30 -1.45
C HIS A 778 36.82 7.94 -1.52
N MET A 779 37.87 7.21 -1.14
CA MET A 779 39.26 7.62 -1.34
C MET A 779 39.56 7.96 -2.80
N LYS A 780 39.12 7.12 -3.75
CA LYS A 780 39.37 7.31 -5.18
C LYS A 780 38.40 8.30 -5.82
N ASN A 781 37.10 8.11 -5.61
CA ASN A 781 36.04 8.71 -6.40
C ASN A 781 35.46 10.00 -5.80
N HIS A 782 35.68 10.25 -4.51
CA HIS A 782 35.22 11.45 -3.82
C HIS A 782 36.40 12.34 -3.42
N ILE A 783 37.10 12.04 -2.32
CA ILE A 783 38.17 12.94 -1.84
C ILE A 783 39.37 12.97 -2.79
N GLY A 784 39.79 11.83 -3.34
CA GLY A 784 40.89 11.77 -4.31
C GLY A 784 40.55 12.52 -5.59
N TYR A 785 39.30 12.43 -6.04
CA TYR A 785 38.80 13.17 -7.20
C TYR A 785 38.81 14.69 -6.95
N TYR A 786 38.30 15.13 -5.80
CA TYR A 786 38.28 16.53 -5.40
C TYR A 786 39.69 17.12 -5.27
N LEU A 787 40.59 16.48 -4.52
CA LEU A 787 41.96 16.97 -4.34
C LEU A 787 42.73 17.05 -5.66
N LYS A 788 42.51 16.09 -6.57
CA LYS A 788 43.12 16.11 -7.90
C LYS A 788 42.59 17.26 -8.75
N ASN A 789 41.29 17.49 -8.76
CA ASN A 789 40.68 18.54 -9.58
C ASN A 789 41.03 19.95 -9.10
N HIS A 790 41.30 20.12 -7.80
CA HIS A 790 41.67 21.41 -7.21
C HIS A 790 43.19 21.57 -6.97
N ASN A 791 44.03 20.59 -7.35
CA ASN A 791 45.49 20.59 -7.10
C ASN A 791 45.89 20.71 -5.61
N LEU A 792 45.13 20.09 -4.70
CA LEU A 792 45.27 20.23 -3.24
C LEU A 792 45.97 19.04 -2.56
N ILE A 793 46.96 18.42 -3.22
CA ILE A 793 47.60 17.20 -2.70
C ILE A 793 48.30 17.45 -1.34
N ASN A 794 48.74 18.69 -1.09
CA ASN A 794 49.45 19.10 0.13
C ASN A 794 48.55 19.27 1.36
N CYS A 795 47.21 19.28 1.20
CA CYS A 795 46.27 19.37 2.30
C CYS A 795 46.12 18.06 3.10
N ARG A 796 46.88 17.00 2.75
CA ARG A 796 46.78 15.68 3.39
C ARG A 796 47.67 15.59 4.61
N LEU A 797 47.08 15.18 5.73
CA LEU A 797 47.75 14.86 6.98
C LEU A 797 47.54 13.37 7.29
N SER A 798 48.58 12.68 7.75
CA SER A 798 48.39 11.37 8.38
C SER A 798 47.76 11.55 9.76
N PHE A 799 46.93 10.61 10.20
CA PHE A 799 46.29 10.68 11.52
C PHE A 799 47.29 10.82 12.67
N GLU A 800 48.47 10.20 12.56
CA GLU A 800 49.56 10.31 13.55
C GLU A 800 50.11 11.74 13.70
N ASN A 801 49.93 12.58 12.68
CA ASN A 801 50.35 13.98 12.67
C ASN A 801 49.19 14.95 12.94
N TYR A 802 47.97 14.44 13.17
CA TYR A 802 46.82 15.25 13.51
C TYR A 802 46.89 15.68 14.99
N SER A 803 46.90 16.98 15.20
CA SER A 803 46.63 17.64 16.47
C SER A 803 45.72 18.82 16.19
N PRO A 804 44.77 19.17 17.09
CA PRO A 804 43.91 20.34 16.91
C PRO A 804 44.70 21.64 16.71
N GLU A 805 45.92 21.70 17.26
CA GLU A 805 46.84 22.83 17.16
C GLU A 805 47.51 22.95 15.77
N ASN A 806 47.53 21.86 14.99
CA ASN A 806 48.16 21.78 13.67
C ASN A 806 47.17 21.98 12.51
N VAL A 807 45.89 22.23 12.80
CA VAL A 807 44.87 22.46 11.77
C VAL A 807 44.87 23.94 11.38
N GLU A 808 45.42 24.25 10.22
CA GLU A 808 45.37 25.58 9.62
C GLU A 808 43.97 25.91 9.07
N ASN A 809 43.73 27.20 8.83
CA ASN A 809 42.52 27.65 8.12
C ASN A 809 42.47 27.04 6.72
N GLY A 810 41.26 26.83 6.20
CA GLY A 810 41.05 26.14 4.94
C GLY A 810 40.94 24.62 5.13
N LEU A 811 41.33 23.85 4.11
CA LEU A 811 41.08 22.43 4.04
C LEU A 811 42.25 21.60 4.60
N SER A 812 41.94 20.75 5.58
CA SER A 812 42.80 19.68 6.08
C SER A 812 42.13 18.32 5.88
N VAL A 813 42.83 17.37 5.25
CA VAL A 813 42.34 16.00 5.02
C VAL A 813 43.15 15.03 5.87
N VAL A 814 42.52 14.49 6.91
CA VAL A 814 43.13 13.56 7.85
C VAL A 814 42.80 12.13 7.43
N ILE A 815 43.84 11.37 7.08
CA ILE A 815 43.70 9.96 6.69
C ILE A 815 43.90 9.07 7.91
N TYR A 816 42.84 8.38 8.34
CA TYR A 816 42.87 7.40 9.44
C TYR A 816 42.68 5.97 8.93
N GLN A 817 42.98 4.99 9.79
CA GLN A 817 42.98 3.58 9.43
C GLN A 817 42.07 2.76 10.35
N ASP A 818 40.95 2.28 9.82
CA ASP A 818 40.11 1.29 10.50
C ASP A 818 39.49 0.32 9.48
N GLU A 819 40.07 -0.87 9.34
CA GLU A 819 39.63 -1.86 8.37
C GLU A 819 38.20 -2.35 8.64
N LYS A 820 37.80 -2.44 9.92
CA LYS A 820 36.47 -2.97 10.30
C LYS A 820 35.36 -1.99 10.01
N LEU A 821 35.60 -0.69 10.20
CA LEU A 821 34.59 0.33 9.94
C LEU A 821 34.34 0.53 8.44
N GLY A 822 35.38 0.41 7.62
CA GLY A 822 35.30 0.74 6.19
C GLY A 822 34.73 2.16 5.99
N HIS A 823 33.59 2.28 5.32
CA HIS A 823 32.90 3.57 5.13
C HIS A 823 32.23 4.11 6.41
N SER A 824 31.90 3.26 7.38
CA SER A 824 31.13 3.65 8.56
C SER A 824 31.87 4.71 9.40
N PRO A 825 31.17 5.69 9.99
CA PRO A 825 31.81 6.65 10.86
C PRO A 825 32.32 5.98 12.16
N PRO A 826 33.35 6.54 12.82
CA PRO A 826 33.82 6.10 14.12
C PRO A 826 32.74 6.15 15.22
N SER A 827 33.08 5.64 16.40
CA SER A 827 32.17 5.64 17.56
C SER A 827 31.76 7.05 17.99
N LYS A 828 30.70 7.14 18.80
CA LYS A 828 30.21 8.41 19.37
C LYS A 828 31.34 9.13 20.12
N GLU A 829 32.13 8.41 20.90
CA GLU A 829 33.19 8.94 21.76
C GLU A 829 34.29 9.59 20.92
N ILE A 830 34.78 8.87 19.90
CA ILE A 830 35.81 9.38 18.98
C ILE A 830 35.28 10.60 18.21
N THR A 831 34.04 10.51 17.74
CA THR A 831 33.42 11.60 16.96
C THR A 831 33.21 12.85 17.81
N LEU A 832 32.76 12.70 19.06
CA LEU A 832 32.61 13.81 19.99
C LEU A 832 33.95 14.44 20.36
N GLN A 833 35.01 13.63 20.50
CA GLN A 833 36.36 14.14 20.72
C GLN A 833 36.79 15.03 19.54
N TRP A 834 36.62 14.59 18.29
CA TRP A 834 36.95 15.41 17.12
C TRP A 834 36.12 16.69 17.02
N ILE A 835 34.86 16.66 17.43
CA ILE A 835 34.04 17.87 17.52
C ILE A 835 34.61 18.80 18.59
N GLN A 836 34.88 18.30 19.79
CA GLN A 836 35.42 19.08 20.92
C GLN A 836 36.78 19.70 20.62
N ASP A 837 37.64 19.00 19.89
CA ASP A 837 38.93 19.50 19.42
C ASP A 837 38.79 20.81 18.60
N LEU A 838 37.64 21.04 17.98
CA LEU A 838 37.37 22.20 17.12
C LEU A 838 36.59 23.33 17.83
N LEU A 839 35.94 23.03 18.96
CA LEU A 839 35.10 23.97 19.73
C LEU A 839 35.95 24.87 20.65
#